data_AF-A0A975S0D5-F1
#
_entry.id   AF-A0A975S0D5-F1
#
_cell.length_a   1.000
_cell.length_b   1.000
_cell.length_c   1.000
_cell.angle_alpha   90.00
_cell.angle_beta   90.00
_cell.angle_gamma   90.00
#
_symmetry.space_group_name_H-M   'P 1'
#
loop_
_entity.id
_entity.type
_entity.pdbx_description
1 polymer ?
#
loop_
_entity_poly.entity_id
_entity_poly.type
_entity_poly.pdbx_seq_one_letter_code
_entity_poly.pdbx_strand_id
1 'polypeptide(L)'
;MLLRNLRWLIAISVVISVLLFLPDQIRELYRIAAADAGWIAVKEFIAILLISITIWLGALQLTTETLVRIPAPTGRTAFYFRAVPVVVGVLPVLAAMLGQLASRPGNLHLSPDQRHVVEEVGSIFRIQARAFEYDRFILLVFFAALLAIAIVSAIVMWRSGAKGGLITFSRRSNETYFFSFRFFLLTISAIIALTVMFVVYPDRPAQFVGTFGVVALFTLCVTAFTVHLSLLTIEHSFPYLPAIFAWALLLAVIGNDDHEVRLLTDKALITTSPRVSAVSAFDDWLKQPDRVAEAARIGEYPVFIVSAQGGGIYAAHNAAKFLARMQDLCPTFRRHLFAVSSVSGGSVGAAVFAAALNADSPTASHADSSQACPRIAAFLAGTGREQVDTPGPVEARVESILTTDFLAPLTAGFLFTDFTQNFLPFSFPIFDRARFLEYTLENAADRAAKSESRQVNPPNLLKSDYQSHWTPGNQMPALLLNATDVGSGKRVVFSPFDIDESHPKGSDLCIFADLNRHGEGADAKVESSSLHIPLSAAAFISARFPWVTPAATVKLKNDCITENKVAHLVDGGYIDNSGLETALSLIGKIKTVQGTSDAPKFRIYLLSLAGGDFPDHGSFSFGEVMEPIRALLSTRSSRAYIALNRAAQDDRLPLDQSGASVRTFDTFGRSDIKDLFYNLPLGWTLSDKTRDVVSLSSGRFWDCLPNSAFTQSRSQQSNADCLQIRVFHLLNGSVAAAFQAQRDSETAEKHVSSLGGNGQSEPKLDHQGLLACYEAKWFQERRYKRYLARLDAYEQELKESAKQNVPPPKPLAPYREGYIAYFQAEQVKALLQEWDSLKETDPRILAYVLGSVSYDSADFVHISENLSFSSVSQIPRVWVARIDKINADRTAKGAPPIDVSKLLNNPVELANTIWGSNKEDYGNIPGSNDGWDFRPRGMYQLVGREQYARERGPLQKFGQIPSLDITVFPDALWNAKISAKVTFAHFQTFKYSGNTLFELLQDKKLSWAAVRGFQSDMDNAASDQALVKERSEMFSKCIEDVSTSSGQSLAKRLLNSL
;
A
#
# COMPACT_ATOMS: atom_id res chain seq x y z
N MET A 1 11.29 30.72 43.86
CA MET A 1 11.61 29.44 44.53
C MET A 1 10.81 28.26 43.95
N LEU A 2 9.48 28.35 43.88
CA LEU A 2 8.62 27.30 43.29
C LEU A 2 9.08 26.84 41.89
N LEU A 3 9.18 27.77 40.93
CA LEU A 3 9.61 27.44 39.56
C LEU A 3 11.02 26.83 39.50
N ARG A 4 11.94 27.29 40.35
CA ARG A 4 13.30 26.73 40.44
C ARG A 4 13.27 25.26 40.87
N ASN A 5 12.42 24.91 41.83
CA ASN A 5 12.33 23.55 42.35
C ASN A 5 11.52 22.64 41.42
N LEU A 6 10.53 23.19 40.70
CA LEU A 6 9.70 22.44 39.74
C LEU A 6 10.28 22.35 38.32
N ARG A 7 11.36 23.07 38.00
CA ARG A 7 11.88 23.20 36.62
C ARG A 7 12.02 21.88 35.85
N TRP A 8 12.45 20.80 36.52
CA TRP A 8 12.65 19.51 35.88
C TRP A 8 11.34 18.78 35.59
N LEU A 9 10.34 18.90 36.47
CA LEU A 9 9.00 18.37 36.20
C LEU A 9 8.25 19.19 35.16
N ILE A 10 8.47 20.52 35.14
CA ILE A 10 7.97 21.38 34.07
C ILE A 10 8.59 20.93 32.74
N ALA A 11 9.90 20.69 32.69
CA ALA A 11 10.58 20.20 31.50
C ALA A 11 10.03 18.84 31.03
N ILE A 12 9.87 17.87 31.94
CA ILE A 12 9.26 16.56 31.63
C ILE A 12 7.86 16.74 31.06
N SER A 13 7.00 17.53 31.71
CA SER A 13 5.64 17.79 31.24
C SER A 13 5.62 18.42 29.86
N VAL A 14 6.44 19.44 29.61
CA VAL A 14 6.53 20.10 28.30
C VAL A 14 7.03 19.14 27.22
N VAL A 15 8.08 18.36 27.49
CA VAL A 15 8.62 17.39 26.52
C VAL A 15 7.58 16.32 26.19
N ILE A 16 6.91 15.75 27.19
CA ILE A 16 5.86 14.75 26.97
C ILE A 16 4.67 15.37 26.21
N SER A 17 4.25 16.59 26.54
CA SER A 17 3.20 17.29 25.80
C SER A 17 3.57 17.54 24.34
N VAL A 18 4.82 17.92 24.06
CA VAL A 18 5.32 18.07 22.69
C VAL A 18 5.26 16.74 21.94
N LEU A 19 5.68 15.65 22.58
CA LEU A 19 5.62 14.29 22.01
C LEU A 19 4.18 13.84 21.76
N LEU A 20 3.22 14.18 22.63
CA LEU A 20 1.81 13.81 22.47
C LEU A 20 1.07 14.63 21.39
N PHE A 21 1.70 15.65 20.79
CA PHE A 21 1.02 16.54 19.83
C PHE A 21 1.71 16.70 18.48
N LEU A 22 3.03 16.90 18.45
CA LEU A 22 3.76 17.29 17.23
C LEU A 22 4.03 16.14 16.25
N PRO A 23 4.52 14.96 16.67
CA PRO A 23 4.94 13.93 15.72
C PRO A 23 3.78 13.37 14.90
N ASP A 24 3.93 13.28 13.58
CA ASP A 24 2.93 12.66 12.71
C ASP A 24 2.69 11.18 13.08
N GLN A 25 3.72 10.51 13.59
CA GLN A 25 3.59 9.14 14.09
C GLN A 25 2.65 9.03 15.31
N ILE A 26 2.57 10.07 16.16
CA ILE A 26 1.64 10.08 17.30
C ILE A 26 0.21 10.32 16.82
N ARG A 27 0.05 11.16 15.79
CA ARG A 27 -1.24 11.34 15.12
C ARG A 27 -1.75 10.05 14.50
N GLU A 28 -0.84 9.25 13.95
CA GLU A 28 -1.17 7.91 13.46
C GLU A 28 -1.60 6.96 14.58
N LEU A 29 -0.96 7.00 15.75
CA LEU A 29 -1.40 6.20 16.92
C LEU A 29 -2.82 6.57 17.37
N TYR A 30 -3.19 7.85 17.31
CA TYR A 30 -4.56 8.28 17.58
C TYR A 30 -5.56 7.73 16.55
N ARG A 31 -5.17 7.65 15.26
CA ARG A 31 -5.99 7.00 14.23
C ARG A 31 -6.11 5.48 14.46
N ILE A 32 -5.03 4.82 14.90
CA ILE A 32 -5.08 3.40 15.27
C ILE A 32 -6.08 3.17 16.41
N ALA A 33 -6.04 4.01 17.46
CA ALA A 33 -7.00 3.94 18.55
C ALA A 33 -8.45 4.21 18.09
N ALA A 34 -8.64 5.15 17.16
CA ALA A 34 -9.96 5.47 16.62
C ALA A 34 -10.53 4.38 15.70
N ALA A 35 -9.69 3.73 14.89
CA ALA A 35 -10.10 2.66 13.99
C ALA A 35 -10.57 1.40 14.75
N ASP A 36 -9.94 1.09 15.89
CA ASP A 36 -10.35 -0.02 16.78
C ASP A 36 -11.55 0.37 17.66
N ALA A 37 -11.57 1.61 18.16
CA ALA A 37 -12.53 2.12 19.16
C ALA A 37 -12.75 1.19 20.36
N GLY A 38 -11.77 0.33 20.66
CA GLY A 38 -11.86 -0.75 21.63
C GLY A 38 -10.76 -0.69 22.67
N TRP A 39 -10.08 -1.82 22.89
CA TRP A 39 -9.10 -1.96 23.95
C TRP A 39 -7.84 -1.13 23.72
N ILE A 40 -7.50 -0.83 22.46
CA ILE A 40 -6.36 0.02 22.13
C ILE A 40 -6.62 1.45 22.63
N ALA A 41 -7.81 1.99 22.37
CA ALA A 41 -8.22 3.29 22.88
C ALA A 41 -8.20 3.33 24.42
N VAL A 42 -8.77 2.32 25.08
CA VAL A 42 -8.77 2.26 26.56
C VAL A 42 -7.34 2.32 27.13
N LYS A 43 -6.39 1.57 26.55
CA LYS A 43 -4.98 1.64 26.96
C LYS A 43 -4.37 3.03 26.76
N GLU A 44 -4.67 3.69 25.66
CA GLU A 44 -4.24 5.06 25.39
C GLU A 44 -4.74 6.03 26.48
N PHE A 45 -6.05 6.04 26.75
CA PHE A 45 -6.64 6.92 27.78
C PHE A 45 -6.03 6.66 29.16
N ILE A 46 -5.86 5.39 29.53
CA ILE A 46 -5.22 5.01 30.80
C ILE A 46 -3.77 5.51 30.84
N ALA A 47 -3.00 5.34 29.76
CA ALA A 47 -1.62 5.77 29.70
C ALA A 47 -1.48 7.30 29.82
N ILE A 48 -2.30 8.07 29.10
CA ILE A 48 -2.31 9.55 29.19
C ILE A 48 -2.69 10.01 30.59
N LEU A 49 -3.70 9.38 31.20
CA LEU A 49 -4.11 9.70 32.56
C LEU A 49 -3.01 9.35 33.58
N LEU A 50 -2.33 8.21 33.41
CA LEU A 50 -1.21 7.79 34.25
C LEU A 50 -0.05 8.78 34.17
N ILE A 51 0.31 9.24 32.96
CA ILE A 51 1.29 10.30 32.72
C ILE A 51 0.90 11.57 33.50
N SER A 52 -0.35 12.02 33.34
CA SER A 52 -0.89 13.23 33.99
C SER A 52 -0.83 13.15 35.51
N ILE A 53 -1.33 12.05 36.09
CA ILE A 53 -1.35 11.83 37.54
C ILE A 53 0.06 11.75 38.09
N THR A 54 0.97 11.02 37.43
CA THR A 54 2.35 10.85 37.88
C THR A 54 3.07 12.20 37.96
N ILE A 55 2.99 13.01 36.89
CA ILE A 55 3.62 14.33 36.84
C ILE A 55 3.01 15.26 37.89
N TRP A 56 1.69 15.25 38.06
CA TRP A 56 1.02 16.03 39.11
C TRP A 56 1.47 15.63 40.51
N LEU A 57 1.53 14.33 40.82
CA LEU A 57 1.97 13.83 42.13
C LEU A 57 3.41 14.22 42.41
N GLY A 58 4.31 14.10 41.42
CA GLY A 58 5.68 14.58 41.56
C GLY A 58 5.76 16.08 41.83
N ALA A 59 4.95 16.87 41.11
CA ALA A 59 4.92 18.33 41.29
C ALA A 59 4.36 18.70 42.67
N LEU A 60 3.38 17.94 43.16
CA LEU A 60 2.84 18.11 44.51
C LEU A 60 3.93 17.87 45.56
N GLN A 61 4.69 16.77 45.49
CA GLN A 61 5.75 16.46 46.47
C GLN A 61 6.82 17.56 46.57
N LEU A 62 7.25 18.13 45.44
CA LEU A 62 8.23 19.22 45.42
C LEU A 62 7.64 20.55 45.89
N THR A 63 6.36 20.78 45.61
CA THR A 63 5.65 21.98 46.05
C THR A 63 5.46 21.97 47.57
N THR A 64 5.07 20.83 48.15
CA THR A 64 4.90 20.69 49.60
C THR A 64 6.21 20.91 50.34
N GLU A 65 7.32 20.36 49.84
CA GLU A 65 8.64 20.59 50.43
C GLU A 65 9.06 22.07 50.31
N THR A 66 8.75 22.71 49.19
CA THR A 66 9.04 24.14 49.01
C THR A 66 8.24 25.01 49.99
N LEU A 67 6.97 24.68 50.24
CA LEU A 67 6.09 25.40 51.16
C LEU A 67 6.58 25.35 52.61
N VAL A 68 7.25 24.27 53.03
CA VAL A 68 7.84 24.16 54.38
C VAL A 68 9.00 25.15 54.58
N ARG A 69 9.67 25.55 53.50
CA ARG A 69 10.90 26.36 53.54
C ARG A 69 10.67 27.85 53.29
N ILE A 70 9.41 28.28 53.15
CA ILE A 70 9.04 29.68 52.93
C ILE A 70 7.96 30.11 53.93
N PRO A 71 7.85 31.43 54.22
CA PRO A 71 6.69 31.97 54.93
C PRO A 71 5.39 31.61 54.21
N ALA A 72 4.30 31.45 54.98
CA ALA A 72 2.99 31.10 54.44
C ALA A 72 2.61 32.05 53.29
N PRO A 73 2.44 31.54 52.05
CA PRO A 73 2.18 32.40 50.91
C PRO A 73 0.79 33.04 51.02
N THR A 74 0.65 34.30 50.61
CA THR A 74 -0.59 35.06 50.65
C THR A 74 -0.98 35.61 49.26
N GLY A 75 -2.28 35.86 49.06
CA GLY A 75 -2.82 36.44 47.83
C GLY A 75 -2.44 35.64 46.57
N ARG A 76 -1.87 36.34 45.57
CA ARG A 76 -1.47 35.75 44.27
C ARG A 76 -0.42 34.64 44.39
N THR A 77 0.47 34.72 45.39
CA THR A 77 1.50 33.69 45.58
C THR A 77 0.89 32.36 45.99
N ALA A 78 -0.07 32.36 46.93
CA ALA A 78 -0.80 31.17 47.33
C ALA A 78 -1.55 30.53 46.16
N PHE A 79 -2.11 31.36 45.27
CA PHE A 79 -2.73 30.89 44.03
C PHE A 79 -1.73 30.16 43.14
N TYR A 80 -0.54 30.72 42.89
CA TYR A 80 0.48 30.07 42.04
C TYR A 80 0.98 28.74 42.60
N PHE A 81 1.21 28.65 43.92
CA PHE A 81 1.60 27.39 44.56
C PHE A 81 0.55 26.28 44.40
N ARG A 82 -0.71 26.66 44.24
CA ARG A 82 -1.80 25.71 43.98
C ARG A 82 -2.01 25.43 42.49
N ALA A 83 -1.88 26.44 41.64
CA ALA A 83 -2.16 26.35 40.21
C ALA A 83 -1.05 25.64 39.42
N VAL A 84 0.22 25.95 39.70
CA VAL A 84 1.35 25.44 38.89
C VAL A 84 1.40 23.91 38.85
N PRO A 85 1.28 23.15 39.96
CA PRO A 85 1.28 21.68 39.90
C PRO A 85 0.12 21.12 39.07
N VAL A 86 -1.06 21.74 39.15
CA VAL A 86 -2.24 21.34 38.37
C VAL A 86 -2.01 21.58 36.88
N VAL A 87 -1.49 22.76 36.51
CA VAL A 87 -1.19 23.08 35.10
C VAL A 87 -0.16 22.10 34.54
N VAL A 88 0.92 21.84 35.29
CA VAL A 88 1.99 20.92 34.88
C VAL A 88 1.47 19.48 34.74
N GLY A 89 0.54 19.04 35.60
CA GLY A 89 -0.08 17.73 35.51
C GLY A 89 -1.09 17.58 34.37
N VAL A 90 -1.86 18.62 34.07
CA VAL A 90 -2.94 18.58 33.05
C VAL A 90 -2.44 18.83 31.63
N LEU A 91 -1.29 19.50 31.47
CA LEU A 91 -0.73 19.84 30.16
C LEU A 91 -0.56 18.65 29.19
N PRO A 92 -0.13 17.44 29.61
CA PRO A 92 -0.08 16.27 28.72
C PRO A 92 -1.46 15.85 28.19
N VAL A 93 -2.51 15.95 29.00
CA VAL A 93 -3.89 15.61 28.59
C VAL A 93 -4.40 16.63 27.57
N LEU A 94 -4.13 17.92 27.77
CA LEU A 94 -4.48 18.97 26.81
C LEU A 94 -3.74 18.82 25.49
N ALA A 95 -2.46 18.45 25.53
CA ALA A 95 -1.68 18.19 24.33
C ALA A 95 -2.25 16.99 23.54
N ALA A 96 -2.54 15.88 24.22
CA ALA A 96 -3.18 14.72 23.59
C ALA A 96 -4.57 15.06 23.04
N MET A 97 -5.37 15.86 23.76
CA MET A 97 -6.66 16.37 23.29
C MET A 97 -6.50 17.11 21.96
N LEU A 98 -5.58 18.06 21.87
CA LEU A 98 -5.32 18.77 20.61
C LEU A 98 -4.75 17.83 19.53
N GLY A 99 -3.97 16.82 19.92
CA GLY A 99 -3.44 15.79 19.04
C GLY A 99 -4.54 14.98 18.37
N GLN A 100 -5.56 14.56 19.13
CA GLN A 100 -6.75 13.88 18.63
C GLN A 100 -7.49 14.72 17.57
N LEU A 101 -7.65 16.02 17.83
CA LEU A 101 -8.28 16.94 16.88
C LEU A 101 -7.46 17.09 15.59
N ALA A 102 -6.14 17.24 15.70
CA ALA A 102 -5.22 17.36 14.57
C ALA A 102 -5.07 16.06 13.75
N SER A 103 -5.43 14.91 14.34
CA SER A 103 -5.31 13.60 13.69
C SER A 103 -6.48 13.28 12.75
N ARG A 104 -7.55 14.08 12.81
CA ARG A 104 -8.76 13.89 12.01
C ARG A 104 -8.45 13.99 10.51
N PRO A 105 -8.74 12.95 9.71
CA PRO A 105 -8.63 13.03 8.25
C PRO A 105 -9.48 14.17 7.69
N GLY A 106 -8.89 15.07 6.91
CA GLY A 106 -9.54 16.31 6.50
C GLY A 106 -9.67 16.44 4.99
N ASN A 107 -10.83 16.96 4.55
CA ASN A 107 -11.09 17.30 3.14
C ASN A 107 -11.23 18.82 2.94
N LEU A 108 -11.12 19.60 4.01
CA LEU A 108 -11.41 21.03 4.05
C LEU A 108 -10.38 21.88 3.28
N HIS A 109 -9.16 21.37 3.13
CA HIS A 109 -8.09 22.02 2.38
C HIS A 109 -8.17 21.74 0.86
N LEU A 110 -9.09 20.86 0.43
CA LEU A 110 -9.23 20.47 -0.96
C LEU A 110 -9.94 21.55 -1.79
N SER A 111 -9.45 21.78 -3.01
CA SER A 111 -10.12 22.65 -3.99
C SER A 111 -11.52 22.09 -4.35
N PRO A 112 -12.42 22.89 -4.93
CA PRO A 112 -13.71 22.41 -5.43
C PRO A 112 -13.58 21.20 -6.38
N ASP A 113 -12.60 21.24 -7.29
CA ASP A 113 -12.35 20.15 -8.25
C ASP A 113 -11.90 18.87 -7.53
N GLN A 114 -11.03 18.98 -6.54
CA GLN A 114 -10.59 17.85 -5.73
C GLN A 114 -11.73 17.25 -4.90
N ARG A 115 -12.68 18.07 -4.42
CA ARG A 115 -13.86 17.56 -3.71
C ARG A 115 -14.78 16.77 -4.63
N HIS A 116 -14.98 17.22 -5.87
CA HIS A 116 -15.74 16.45 -6.86
C HIS A 116 -15.12 15.07 -7.12
N VAL A 117 -13.79 15.00 -7.23
CA VAL A 117 -13.03 13.73 -7.37
C VAL A 117 -13.25 12.78 -6.19
N VAL A 118 -13.40 13.32 -4.97
CA VAL A 118 -13.64 12.55 -3.74
C VAL A 118 -15.08 12.05 -3.65
N GLU A 119 -16.04 12.72 -4.29
CA GLU A 119 -17.45 12.33 -4.27
C GLU A 119 -17.80 11.35 -5.40
N GLU A 120 -16.92 11.19 -6.39
CA GLU A 120 -17.18 10.40 -7.58
C GLU A 120 -17.15 8.88 -7.35
N VAL A 121 -18.20 8.20 -7.82
CA VAL A 121 -18.27 6.73 -7.80
C VAL A 121 -17.29 6.12 -8.79
N GLY A 122 -16.52 5.13 -8.32
CA GLY A 122 -15.37 4.55 -9.00
C GLY A 122 -14.01 5.16 -8.62
N SER A 123 -13.96 6.30 -7.95
CA SER A 123 -12.72 6.94 -7.48
C SER A 123 -12.13 6.23 -6.26
N ILE A 124 -10.81 6.00 -6.26
CA ILE A 124 -10.11 5.44 -5.07
C ILE A 124 -10.22 6.40 -3.87
N PHE A 125 -10.33 7.70 -4.13
CA PHE A 125 -10.39 8.71 -3.08
C PHE A 125 -11.74 8.73 -2.37
N ARG A 126 -12.83 8.38 -3.07
CA ARG A 126 -14.14 8.21 -2.43
C ARG A 126 -14.15 7.02 -1.47
N ILE A 127 -13.54 5.92 -1.90
CA ILE A 127 -13.37 4.71 -1.07
C ILE A 127 -12.65 5.08 0.23
N GLN A 128 -11.52 5.78 0.11
CA GLN A 128 -10.76 6.27 1.25
C GLN A 128 -11.58 7.25 2.11
N ALA A 129 -12.27 8.22 1.51
CA ALA A 129 -13.06 9.20 2.24
C ALA A 129 -14.16 8.57 3.09
N ARG A 130 -14.86 7.57 2.55
CA ARG A 130 -15.88 6.79 3.28
C ARG A 130 -15.24 5.97 4.40
N ALA A 131 -14.13 5.30 4.11
CA ALA A 131 -13.41 4.51 5.10
C ALA A 131 -12.96 5.34 6.33
N PHE A 132 -12.76 6.66 6.16
CA PHE A 132 -12.40 7.60 7.22
C PHE A 132 -13.59 8.26 7.94
N GLU A 133 -14.84 8.09 7.52
CA GLU A 133 -15.99 8.77 8.15
C GLU A 133 -16.14 8.39 9.63
N TYR A 134 -16.02 7.09 9.93
CA TYR A 134 -16.04 6.57 11.29
C TYR A 134 -14.91 7.19 12.14
N ASP A 135 -13.67 7.14 11.66
CA ASP A 135 -12.51 7.67 12.36
C ASP A 135 -12.64 9.18 12.63
N ARG A 136 -13.13 9.96 11.66
CA ARG A 136 -13.36 11.42 11.84
C ARG A 136 -14.32 11.72 12.99
N PHE A 137 -15.34 10.89 13.17
CA PHE A 137 -16.32 11.01 14.25
C PHE A 137 -15.73 10.54 15.58
N ILE A 138 -15.12 9.35 15.62
CA ILE A 138 -14.54 8.79 16.84
C ILE A 138 -13.42 9.67 17.40
N LEU A 139 -12.54 10.21 16.55
CA LEU A 139 -11.51 11.17 16.98
C LEU A 139 -12.11 12.45 17.60
N LEU A 140 -13.28 12.89 17.13
CA LEU A 140 -13.99 14.03 17.74
C LEU A 140 -14.63 13.66 19.09
N VAL A 141 -15.13 12.43 19.22
CA VAL A 141 -15.59 11.87 20.51
C VAL A 141 -14.43 11.76 21.49
N PHE A 142 -13.26 11.27 21.05
CA PHE A 142 -12.06 11.15 21.88
C PHE A 142 -11.52 12.52 22.29
N PHE A 143 -11.53 13.50 21.38
CA PHE A 143 -11.26 14.90 21.72
C PHE A 143 -12.18 15.40 22.84
N ALA A 144 -13.49 15.20 22.72
CA ALA A 144 -14.45 15.62 23.75
C ALA A 144 -14.25 14.86 25.08
N ALA A 145 -13.93 13.57 25.02
CA ALA A 145 -13.63 12.76 26.20
C ALA A 145 -12.35 13.23 26.91
N LEU A 146 -11.25 13.49 26.18
CA LEU A 146 -10.03 14.03 26.76
C LEU A 146 -10.22 15.46 27.29
N LEU A 147 -11.07 16.28 26.67
CA LEU A 147 -11.44 17.59 27.21
C LEU A 147 -12.16 17.43 28.56
N ALA A 148 -13.13 16.52 28.66
CA ALA A 148 -13.81 16.23 29.92
C ALA A 148 -12.83 15.70 30.97
N ILE A 149 -11.92 14.78 30.60
CA ILE A 149 -10.88 14.26 31.49
C ILE A 149 -9.93 15.37 31.94
N ALA A 150 -9.53 16.29 31.06
CA ALA A 150 -8.67 17.42 31.42
C ALA A 150 -9.36 18.34 32.44
N ILE A 151 -10.64 18.67 32.23
CA ILE A 151 -11.43 19.49 33.14
C ILE A 151 -11.61 18.79 34.50
N VAL A 152 -12.04 17.52 34.49
CA VAL A 152 -12.23 16.74 35.72
C VAL A 152 -10.92 16.57 36.47
N SER A 153 -9.83 16.24 35.78
CA SER A 153 -8.50 16.12 36.37
C SER A 153 -8.05 17.45 36.98
N ALA A 154 -8.22 18.57 36.28
CA ALA A 154 -7.91 19.89 36.81
C ALA A 154 -8.70 20.20 38.09
N ILE A 155 -10.01 19.92 38.11
CA ILE A 155 -10.87 20.13 39.29
C ILE A 155 -10.45 19.22 40.45
N VAL A 156 -10.23 17.93 40.19
CA VAL A 156 -9.84 16.94 41.21
C VAL A 156 -8.48 17.30 41.78
N MET A 157 -7.48 17.58 40.94
CA MET A 157 -6.14 17.99 41.35
C MET A 157 -6.17 19.30 42.14
N TRP A 158 -6.98 20.29 41.70
CA TRP A 158 -7.16 21.57 42.39
C TRP A 158 -7.82 21.43 43.75
N ARG A 159 -8.87 20.59 43.86
CA ARG A 159 -9.58 20.32 45.13
C ARG A 159 -8.73 19.49 46.08
N SER A 160 -8.08 18.45 45.58
CA SER A 160 -7.22 17.56 46.37
C SER A 160 -5.98 18.29 46.87
N GLY A 161 -5.35 19.13 46.05
CA GLY A 161 -4.23 19.99 46.46
C GLY A 161 -4.61 21.08 47.47
N ALA A 162 -5.91 21.33 47.68
CA ALA A 162 -6.41 22.24 48.71
C ALA A 162 -6.59 21.56 50.07
N LYS A 163 -6.73 20.23 50.10
CA LYS A 163 -7.02 19.50 51.32
C LYS A 163 -5.75 19.46 52.16
N GLY A 164 -5.79 20.09 53.33
CA GLY A 164 -4.69 20.08 54.29
C GLY A 164 -4.19 18.66 54.60
N GLY A 165 -5.09 17.67 54.64
CA GLY A 165 -4.73 16.26 54.84
C GLY A 165 -3.80 15.70 53.75
N LEU A 166 -3.98 16.05 52.48
CA LEU A 166 -3.12 15.58 51.40
C LEU A 166 -1.73 16.23 51.47
N ILE A 167 -1.67 17.52 51.80
CA ILE A 167 -0.40 18.23 52.01
C ILE A 167 0.37 17.63 53.19
N THR A 168 -0.31 17.36 54.31
CA THR A 168 0.28 16.71 55.49
C THR A 168 0.77 15.30 55.17
N PHE A 169 -0.01 14.52 54.41
CA PHE A 169 0.38 13.19 53.95
C PHE A 169 1.61 13.25 53.02
N SER A 170 1.62 14.17 52.06
CA SER A 170 2.72 14.41 51.12
C SER A 170 4.00 14.76 51.89
N ARG A 171 3.91 15.66 52.87
CA ARG A 171 5.04 16.00 53.75
C ARG A 171 5.57 14.79 54.51
N ARG A 172 4.70 14.03 55.19
CA ARG A 172 5.10 12.81 55.91
C ARG A 172 5.73 11.79 54.97
N SER A 173 5.21 11.69 53.74
CA SER A 173 5.73 10.77 52.72
C SER A 173 7.11 11.20 52.22
N ASN A 174 7.36 12.50 52.08
CA ASN A 174 8.70 13.01 51.78
C ASN A 174 9.69 12.59 52.86
N GLU A 175 9.40 12.93 54.12
CA GLU A 175 10.26 12.64 55.28
C GLU A 175 10.49 11.13 55.48
N THR A 176 9.47 10.29 55.24
CA THR A 176 9.54 8.84 55.53
C THR A 176 10.06 8.02 54.36
N TYR A 177 9.67 8.36 53.12
CA TYR A 177 9.87 7.51 51.95
C TYR A 177 10.71 8.20 50.87
N PHE A 178 10.30 9.38 50.37
CA PHE A 178 10.95 9.95 49.19
C PHE A 178 12.36 10.48 49.43
N PHE A 179 12.70 10.91 50.66
CA PHE A 179 14.10 11.19 51.04
C PHE A 179 14.92 9.91 51.28
N SER A 180 14.27 8.78 51.53
CA SER A 180 14.97 7.53 51.86
C SER A 180 15.75 6.98 50.67
N PHE A 181 16.98 6.54 50.93
CA PHE A 181 17.76 5.76 49.96
C PHE A 181 17.04 4.48 49.49
N ARG A 182 16.11 3.93 50.29
CA ARG A 182 15.29 2.77 49.89
C ARG A 182 14.40 3.08 48.69
N PHE A 183 13.82 4.28 48.62
CA PHE A 183 12.99 4.69 47.48
C PHE A 183 13.83 4.82 46.20
N PHE A 184 15.05 5.35 46.33
CA PHE A 184 16.01 5.38 45.23
C PHE A 184 16.35 3.97 44.73
N LEU A 185 16.70 3.04 45.61
CA LEU A 185 16.97 1.65 45.25
C LEU A 185 15.79 0.96 44.59
N LEU A 186 14.56 1.18 45.08
CA LEU A 186 13.35 0.64 44.45
C LEU A 186 13.14 1.19 43.04
N THR A 187 13.33 2.50 42.85
CA THR A 187 13.18 3.15 41.54
C THR A 187 14.21 2.62 40.54
N ILE A 188 15.48 2.54 40.95
CA ILE A 188 16.55 1.97 40.13
C ILE A 188 16.29 0.49 39.81
N SER A 189 15.85 -0.31 40.80
CA SER A 189 15.54 -1.72 40.59
C SER A 189 14.39 -1.91 39.60
N ALA A 190 13.36 -1.05 39.63
CA ALA A 190 12.27 -1.06 38.67
C ALA A 190 12.73 -0.71 37.25
N ILE A 191 13.59 0.32 37.10
CA ILE A 191 14.19 0.68 35.81
C ILE A 191 14.98 -0.51 35.26
N ILE A 192 15.88 -1.10 36.06
CA ILE A 192 16.69 -2.26 35.66
C ILE A 192 15.79 -3.44 35.27
N ALA A 193 14.76 -3.76 36.06
CA ALA A 193 13.85 -4.86 35.76
C ALA A 193 13.10 -4.65 34.43
N LEU A 194 12.63 -3.43 34.16
CA LEU A 194 11.97 -3.09 32.90
C LEU A 194 12.95 -3.15 31.71
N THR A 195 14.16 -2.59 31.86
CA THR A 195 15.22 -2.68 30.84
C THR A 195 15.56 -4.13 30.51
N VAL A 196 15.78 -4.98 31.53
CA VAL A 196 16.05 -6.41 31.34
C VAL A 196 14.88 -7.11 30.66
N MET A 197 13.64 -6.82 31.07
CA MET A 197 12.44 -7.41 30.45
C MET A 197 12.37 -7.08 28.95
N PHE A 198 12.59 -5.81 28.57
CA PHE A 198 12.55 -5.39 27.17
C PHE A 198 13.75 -5.92 26.37
N VAL A 199 14.93 -6.04 26.95
CA VAL A 199 16.10 -6.62 26.26
C VAL A 199 15.92 -8.11 25.99
N VAL A 200 15.40 -8.87 26.96
CA VAL A 200 15.20 -10.33 26.83
C VAL A 200 14.02 -10.64 25.90
N TYR A 201 12.98 -9.81 25.92
CA TYR A 201 11.79 -9.95 25.09
C TYR A 201 11.52 -8.63 24.34
N PRO A 202 12.20 -8.39 23.21
CA PRO A 202 12.18 -7.08 22.54
C PRO A 202 10.83 -6.70 21.94
N ASP A 203 10.01 -7.66 21.49
CA ASP A 203 8.74 -7.38 20.81
C ASP A 203 7.51 -7.47 21.72
N ARG A 204 7.22 -8.65 22.29
CA ARG A 204 5.92 -8.95 22.91
C ARG A 204 5.50 -8.04 24.09
N PRO A 205 6.34 -7.77 25.11
CA PRO A 205 5.94 -6.93 26.24
C PRO A 205 5.63 -5.49 25.81
N ALA A 206 6.45 -4.95 24.90
CA ALA A 206 6.27 -3.61 24.38
C ALA A 206 4.97 -3.51 23.54
N GLN A 207 4.71 -4.49 22.67
CA GLN A 207 3.47 -4.57 21.89
C GLN A 207 2.24 -4.77 22.77
N PHE A 208 2.34 -5.55 23.85
CA PHE A 208 1.23 -5.75 24.78
C PHE A 208 0.81 -4.45 25.47
N VAL A 209 1.77 -3.67 25.94
CA VAL A 209 1.52 -2.39 26.62
C VAL A 209 1.20 -1.27 25.63
N GLY A 210 1.74 -1.34 24.41
CA GLY A 210 1.62 -0.34 23.36
C GLY A 210 2.49 0.89 23.60
N THR A 211 2.69 1.70 22.55
CA THR A 211 3.61 2.86 22.59
C THR A 211 3.27 3.85 23.71
N PHE A 212 1.98 4.25 23.86
CA PHE A 212 1.57 5.15 24.93
C PHE A 212 1.84 4.58 26.32
N GLY A 213 1.61 3.28 26.52
CA GLY A 213 1.86 2.64 27.79
C GLY A 213 3.37 2.54 28.11
N VAL A 214 4.23 2.29 27.12
CA VAL A 214 5.70 2.35 27.28
C VAL A 214 6.13 3.76 27.71
N VAL A 215 5.60 4.80 27.07
CA VAL A 215 5.85 6.21 27.46
C VAL A 215 5.36 6.47 28.89
N ALA A 216 4.20 5.92 29.29
CA ALA A 216 3.67 6.09 30.63
C ALA A 216 4.51 5.39 31.70
N LEU A 217 5.00 4.17 31.44
CA LEU A 217 5.94 3.45 32.32
C LEU A 217 7.26 4.22 32.47
N PHE A 218 7.79 4.76 31.37
CA PHE A 218 9.00 5.58 31.42
C PHE A 218 8.75 6.87 32.20
N THR A 219 7.62 7.55 31.97
CA THR A 219 7.23 8.77 32.68
C THR A 219 7.12 8.53 34.19
N LEU A 220 6.57 7.38 34.60
CA LEU A 220 6.54 6.95 35.99
C LEU A 220 7.95 6.86 36.59
N CYS A 221 8.85 6.15 35.91
CA CYS A 221 10.22 5.93 36.38
C CYS A 221 11.02 7.23 36.44
N VAL A 222 11.01 8.03 35.37
CA VAL A 222 11.78 9.29 35.31
C VAL A 222 11.22 10.33 36.28
N THR A 223 9.91 10.38 36.50
CA THR A 223 9.30 11.29 37.49
C THR A 223 9.68 10.87 38.90
N ALA A 224 9.60 9.58 39.25
CA ALA A 224 10.01 9.07 40.56
C ALA A 224 11.50 9.39 40.84
N PHE A 225 12.37 9.13 39.88
CA PHE A 225 13.79 9.44 39.96
C PHE A 225 14.05 10.96 40.11
N THR A 226 13.38 11.77 39.30
CA THR A 226 13.50 13.24 39.32
C THR A 226 13.03 13.84 40.65
N VAL A 227 11.94 13.30 41.22
CA VAL A 227 11.43 13.74 42.53
C VAL A 227 12.46 13.49 43.62
N HIS A 228 13.02 12.27 43.70
CA HIS A 228 14.05 11.93 44.69
C HIS A 228 15.25 12.88 44.63
N LEU A 229 15.83 13.06 43.43
CA LEU A 229 17.00 13.92 43.27
C LEU A 229 16.70 15.41 43.47
N SER A 230 15.49 15.85 43.12
CA SER A 230 15.09 17.24 43.34
C SER A 230 14.87 17.52 44.84
N LEU A 231 14.34 16.56 45.60
CA LEU A 231 14.25 16.65 47.06
C LEU A 231 15.63 16.72 47.70
N LEU A 232 16.58 15.86 47.32
CA LEU A 232 17.96 15.93 47.78
C LEU A 232 18.65 17.25 47.38
N THR A 233 18.36 17.76 46.18
CA THR A 233 18.86 19.08 45.75
C THR A 233 18.35 20.20 46.64
N ILE A 234 17.09 20.13 47.08
CA ILE A 234 16.49 21.10 48.00
C ILE A 234 17.12 20.99 49.40
N GLU A 235 17.39 19.77 49.86
CA GLU A 235 17.99 19.50 51.18
C GLU A 235 19.46 19.90 51.26
N HIS A 236 20.29 19.38 50.36
CA HIS A 236 21.74 19.59 50.38
C HIS A 236 22.20 20.85 49.63
N SER A 237 21.28 21.53 48.92
CA SER A 237 21.62 22.65 48.02
C SER A 237 22.61 22.29 46.90
N PHE A 238 22.84 20.99 46.66
CA PHE A 238 23.72 20.48 45.60
C PHE A 238 22.92 20.14 44.35
N PRO A 239 23.33 20.57 43.14
CA PRO A 239 22.58 20.36 41.91
C PRO A 239 22.78 18.94 41.33
N TYR A 240 22.15 17.93 41.94
CA TYR A 240 22.31 16.52 41.55
C TYR A 240 21.98 16.24 40.07
N LEU A 241 20.84 16.72 39.57
CA LEU A 241 20.44 16.50 38.17
C LEU A 241 21.44 17.12 37.17
N PRO A 242 21.85 18.40 37.31
CA PRO A 242 22.95 18.95 36.52
C PRO A 242 24.25 18.15 36.62
N ALA A 243 24.62 17.65 37.80
CA ALA A 243 25.82 16.82 37.96
C ALA A 243 25.73 15.49 37.19
N ILE A 244 24.55 14.85 37.19
CA ILE A 244 24.29 13.63 36.42
C ILE A 244 24.32 13.91 34.91
N PHE A 245 23.75 15.02 34.45
CA PHE A 245 23.85 15.40 33.03
C PHE A 245 25.27 15.77 32.63
N ALA A 246 26.05 16.40 33.51
CA ALA A 246 27.47 16.66 33.28
C ALA A 246 28.27 15.35 33.19
N TRP A 247 27.92 14.35 34.01
CA TRP A 247 28.49 13.00 33.92
C TRP A 247 28.15 12.32 32.58
N ALA A 248 26.87 12.34 32.17
CA ALA A 248 26.46 11.79 30.87
C ALA A 248 27.17 12.49 29.70
N LEU A 249 27.33 13.82 29.77
CA LEU A 249 28.09 14.58 28.78
C LEU A 249 29.57 14.18 28.74
N LEU A 250 30.19 13.97 29.90
CA LEU A 250 31.57 13.50 30.00
C LEU A 250 31.74 12.10 29.37
N LEU A 251 30.81 11.18 29.63
CA LEU A 251 30.81 9.86 29.01
C LEU A 251 30.62 9.93 27.49
N ALA A 252 29.74 10.81 27.00
CA ALA A 252 29.54 11.02 25.57
C ALA A 252 30.83 11.54 24.89
N VAL A 253 31.59 12.41 25.54
CA VAL A 253 32.88 12.91 25.03
C VAL A 253 33.96 11.82 24.99
N ILE A 254 33.92 10.86 25.91
CA ILE A 254 34.89 9.75 25.98
C ILE A 254 34.64 8.67 24.90
N GLY A 255 33.48 8.68 24.25
CA GLY A 255 33.16 7.76 23.14
C GLY A 255 32.51 6.45 23.58
N ASN A 256 31.38 6.55 24.28
CA ASN A 256 30.55 5.42 24.72
C ASN A 256 29.54 4.99 23.64
N ASP A 257 30.03 4.35 22.58
CA ASP A 257 29.20 3.93 21.44
C ASP A 257 28.69 2.47 21.57
N ASP A 258 27.38 2.30 21.73
CA ASP A 258 26.70 1.01 21.80
C ASP A 258 26.02 0.59 20.48
N HIS A 259 26.17 1.38 19.41
CA HIS A 259 25.44 1.21 18.16
C HIS A 259 26.22 0.43 17.08
N GLU A 260 27.11 -0.47 17.51
CA GLU A 260 27.81 -1.39 16.62
C GLU A 260 26.85 -2.35 15.92
N VAL A 261 27.02 -2.48 14.60
CA VAL A 261 26.21 -3.36 13.75
C VAL A 261 26.33 -4.82 14.20
N ARG A 262 25.19 -5.52 14.19
CA ARG A 262 25.12 -6.94 14.51
C ARG A 262 25.76 -7.78 13.39
N LEU A 263 26.90 -8.38 13.71
CA LEU A 263 27.55 -9.37 12.84
C LEU A 263 27.04 -10.79 13.14
N LEU A 264 26.97 -11.62 12.11
CA LEU A 264 26.69 -13.05 12.27
C LEU A 264 27.92 -13.78 12.78
N THR A 265 27.73 -14.61 13.80
CA THR A 265 28.77 -15.46 14.40
C THR A 265 28.52 -16.95 14.16
N ASP A 266 27.27 -17.32 13.87
CA ASP A 266 26.88 -18.69 13.57
C ASP A 266 27.29 -19.05 12.13
N LYS A 267 28.22 -20.01 12.02
CA LYS A 267 28.71 -20.51 10.73
C LYS A 267 27.61 -21.11 9.86
N ALA A 268 26.52 -21.62 10.45
CA ALA A 268 25.40 -22.18 9.69
C ALA A 268 24.64 -21.12 8.88
N LEU A 269 24.74 -19.84 9.27
CA LEU A 269 24.05 -18.73 8.62
C LEU A 269 24.95 -17.96 7.63
N ILE A 270 26.26 -18.25 7.58
CA ILE A 270 27.28 -17.47 6.85
C ILE A 270 27.58 -18.08 5.47
N THR A 271 27.64 -17.23 4.43
CA THR A 271 28.05 -17.63 3.07
C THR A 271 29.46 -17.13 2.74
N THR A 272 30.36 -17.99 2.28
CA THR A 272 31.80 -17.68 2.09
C THR A 272 32.25 -17.52 0.62
N SER A 273 31.31 -17.38 -0.31
CA SER A 273 31.64 -17.20 -1.73
C SER A 273 32.35 -15.87 -2.00
N PRO A 274 33.36 -15.84 -2.89
CA PRO A 274 33.99 -14.59 -3.30
C PRO A 274 32.99 -13.69 -4.02
N ARG A 275 33.14 -12.38 -3.84
CA ARG A 275 32.32 -11.39 -4.54
C ARG A 275 32.72 -11.35 -6.01
N VAL A 276 31.72 -11.26 -6.88
CA VAL A 276 31.87 -11.15 -8.34
C VAL A 276 31.41 -9.77 -8.80
N SER A 277 31.74 -9.38 -10.03
CA SER A 277 31.25 -8.12 -10.58
C SER A 277 29.82 -8.18 -11.07
N ALA A 278 29.14 -7.03 -11.07
CA ALA A 278 27.78 -6.90 -11.56
C ALA A 278 27.63 -7.36 -13.02
N VAL A 279 28.65 -7.15 -13.84
CA VAL A 279 28.66 -7.55 -15.26
C VAL A 279 28.67 -9.07 -15.38
N SER A 280 29.59 -9.76 -14.67
CA SER A 280 29.65 -11.22 -14.66
C SER A 280 28.39 -11.83 -14.03
N ALA A 281 27.95 -11.28 -12.90
CA ALA A 281 26.75 -11.72 -12.19
C ALA A 281 25.49 -11.60 -13.06
N PHE A 282 25.38 -10.52 -13.84
CA PHE A 282 24.26 -10.31 -14.76
C PHE A 282 24.35 -11.24 -15.98
N ASP A 283 25.53 -11.47 -16.54
CA ASP A 283 25.73 -12.40 -17.65
C ASP A 283 25.35 -13.84 -17.26
N ASP A 284 25.83 -14.31 -16.09
CA ASP A 284 25.47 -15.63 -15.53
C ASP A 284 23.98 -15.75 -15.21
N TRP A 285 23.37 -14.65 -14.75
CA TRP A 285 21.93 -14.58 -14.54
C TRP A 285 21.20 -14.67 -15.87
N LEU A 286 21.54 -13.88 -16.87
CA LEU A 286 20.81 -13.86 -18.15
C LEU A 286 20.94 -15.17 -18.94
N LYS A 287 22.08 -15.87 -18.79
CA LYS A 287 22.37 -17.15 -19.47
C LYS A 287 21.72 -18.38 -18.82
N GLN A 288 20.91 -18.22 -17.78
CA GLN A 288 20.16 -19.36 -17.23
C GLN A 288 19.25 -19.98 -18.31
N PRO A 289 19.16 -21.33 -18.42
CA PRO A 289 18.50 -21.99 -19.55
C PRO A 289 17.04 -21.58 -19.78
N ASP A 290 16.30 -21.33 -18.70
CA ASP A 290 14.91 -20.87 -18.74
C ASP A 290 14.77 -19.46 -19.33
N ARG A 291 15.71 -18.56 -19.02
CA ARG A 291 15.73 -17.19 -19.54
C ARG A 291 16.15 -17.13 -21.00
N VAL A 292 17.11 -17.95 -21.42
CA VAL A 292 17.54 -18.07 -22.82
C VAL A 292 16.40 -18.59 -23.69
N ALA A 293 15.68 -19.62 -23.23
CA ALA A 293 14.51 -20.15 -23.93
C ALA A 293 13.40 -19.10 -24.07
N GLU A 294 13.14 -18.33 -23.01
CA GLU A 294 12.14 -17.27 -23.03
C GLU A 294 12.53 -16.09 -23.92
N ALA A 295 13.81 -15.72 -23.93
CA ALA A 295 14.32 -14.70 -24.83
C ALA A 295 14.14 -15.09 -26.30
N ALA A 296 14.35 -16.37 -26.64
CA ALA A 296 14.08 -16.90 -27.98
C ALA A 296 12.59 -16.86 -28.34
N ARG A 297 11.69 -17.04 -27.36
CA ARG A 297 10.23 -16.95 -27.54
C ARG A 297 9.75 -15.52 -27.79
N ILE A 298 10.23 -14.55 -27.01
CA ILE A 298 9.77 -13.15 -27.06
C ILE A 298 10.56 -12.33 -28.10
N GLY A 299 11.78 -12.75 -28.44
CA GLY A 299 12.70 -12.06 -29.34
C GLY A 299 13.62 -11.04 -28.64
N GLU A 300 13.16 -10.44 -27.54
CA GLU A 300 13.96 -9.54 -26.70
C GLU A 300 13.56 -9.74 -25.23
N TYR A 301 14.50 -10.19 -24.40
CA TYR A 301 14.25 -10.51 -23.00
C TYR A 301 14.03 -9.24 -22.16
N PRO A 302 12.85 -9.04 -21.52
CA PRO A 302 12.65 -7.88 -20.66
C PRO A 302 13.32 -8.10 -19.30
N VAL A 303 14.21 -7.20 -18.92
CA VAL A 303 14.92 -7.20 -17.62
C VAL A 303 14.36 -6.07 -16.77
N PHE A 304 13.80 -6.38 -15.61
CA PHE A 304 13.29 -5.38 -14.67
C PHE A 304 14.33 -5.04 -13.60
N ILE A 305 14.52 -3.75 -13.40
CA ILE A 305 15.17 -3.18 -12.22
C ILE A 305 14.15 -2.29 -11.54
N VAL A 306 13.94 -2.49 -10.24
CA VAL A 306 12.99 -1.70 -9.47
C VAL A 306 13.76 -0.76 -8.56
N SER A 307 13.40 0.53 -8.52
CA SER A 307 13.84 1.43 -7.46
C SER A 307 12.72 1.64 -6.44
N ALA A 308 13.02 1.54 -5.15
CA ALA A 308 12.05 1.69 -4.07
C ALA A 308 12.44 2.84 -3.14
N GLN A 309 11.61 3.88 -3.12
CA GLN A 309 11.84 5.09 -2.35
C GLN A 309 11.77 4.85 -0.82
N GLY A 310 12.48 5.69 -0.08
CA GLY A 310 12.40 5.79 1.38
C GLY A 310 11.22 6.61 1.91
N GLY A 311 10.67 6.18 3.05
CA GLY A 311 9.54 6.84 3.70
C GLY A 311 9.06 6.17 4.99
N GLY A 312 9.92 5.43 5.71
CA GLY A 312 9.50 4.62 6.84
C GLY A 312 8.51 3.52 6.45
N ILE A 313 7.60 3.15 7.35
CA ILE A 313 6.75 1.96 7.18
C ILE A 313 5.77 2.03 6.00
N TYR A 314 5.26 3.21 5.61
CA TYR A 314 4.34 3.30 4.46
C TYR A 314 5.07 2.95 3.15
N ALA A 315 6.33 3.36 3.01
CA ALA A 315 7.15 3.03 1.85
C ALA A 315 7.53 1.54 1.86
N ALA A 316 7.73 0.95 3.05
CA ALA A 316 7.90 -0.49 3.20
C ALA A 316 6.67 -1.26 2.70
N HIS A 317 5.46 -0.83 3.10
CA HIS A 317 4.20 -1.39 2.61
C HIS A 317 4.07 -1.23 1.09
N ASN A 318 4.33 -0.04 0.54
CA ASN A 318 4.21 0.20 -0.89
C ASN A 318 5.12 -0.70 -1.72
N ALA A 319 6.42 -0.73 -1.37
CA ALA A 319 7.41 -1.52 -2.07
C ALA A 319 7.11 -3.01 -1.99
N ALA A 320 6.85 -3.52 -0.79
CA ALA A 320 6.58 -4.94 -0.59
C ALA A 320 5.27 -5.37 -1.25
N LYS A 321 4.20 -4.54 -1.15
CA LYS A 321 2.88 -4.87 -1.68
C LYS A 321 2.83 -4.83 -3.20
N PHE A 322 3.42 -3.82 -3.85
CA PHE A 322 3.51 -3.79 -5.30
C PHE A 322 4.29 -4.99 -5.86
N LEU A 323 5.47 -5.29 -5.29
CA LEU A 323 6.31 -6.40 -5.74
C LEU A 323 5.62 -7.76 -5.51
N ALA A 324 5.02 -7.97 -4.34
CA ALA A 324 4.29 -9.20 -4.02
C ALA A 324 3.06 -9.37 -4.91
N ARG A 325 2.27 -8.32 -5.11
CA ARG A 325 1.11 -8.33 -5.99
C ARG A 325 1.52 -8.65 -7.43
N MET A 326 2.57 -8.01 -7.93
CA MET A 326 3.10 -8.31 -9.27
C MET A 326 3.57 -9.75 -9.41
N GLN A 327 4.22 -10.30 -8.39
CA GLN A 327 4.64 -11.71 -8.38
C GLN A 327 3.44 -12.68 -8.35
N ASP A 328 2.40 -12.37 -7.57
CA ASP A 328 1.18 -13.19 -7.49
C ASP A 328 0.32 -13.10 -8.77
N LEU A 329 0.37 -11.96 -9.47
CA LEU A 329 -0.30 -11.75 -10.76
C LEU A 329 0.47 -12.41 -11.93
N CYS A 330 1.80 -12.35 -11.86
CA CYS A 330 2.74 -12.81 -12.88
C CYS A 330 3.83 -13.68 -12.25
N PRO A 331 3.63 -15.01 -12.13
CA PRO A 331 4.59 -15.88 -11.46
C PRO A 331 5.99 -15.93 -12.09
N THR A 332 6.08 -15.62 -13.39
CA THR A 332 7.34 -15.51 -14.12
C THR A 332 8.11 -14.22 -13.80
N PHE A 333 7.46 -13.22 -13.18
CA PHE A 333 8.05 -11.90 -12.88
C PHE A 333 9.39 -12.00 -12.14
N ARG A 334 9.50 -12.85 -11.10
CA ARG A 334 10.77 -13.11 -10.39
C ARG A 334 11.94 -13.54 -11.29
N ARG A 335 11.68 -14.16 -12.44
CA ARG A 335 12.73 -14.56 -13.40
C ARG A 335 13.28 -13.38 -14.17
N HIS A 336 12.47 -12.34 -14.36
CA HIS A 336 12.81 -11.11 -15.09
C HIS A 336 13.26 -9.96 -14.16
N LEU A 337 12.96 -10.04 -12.86
CA LEU A 337 13.39 -9.05 -11.87
C LEU A 337 14.85 -9.31 -11.47
N PHE A 338 15.78 -8.56 -12.06
CA PHE A 338 17.21 -8.71 -11.77
C PHE A 338 17.58 -8.09 -10.42
N ALA A 339 17.18 -6.84 -10.18
CA ALA A 339 17.59 -6.10 -8.98
C ALA A 339 16.50 -5.17 -8.44
N VAL A 340 16.50 -4.95 -7.13
CA VAL A 340 15.70 -3.95 -6.42
C VAL A 340 16.64 -3.00 -5.69
N SER A 341 16.77 -1.76 -6.17
CA SER A 341 17.54 -0.70 -5.53
C SER A 341 16.66 0.10 -4.59
N SER A 342 16.88 -0.02 -3.29
CA SER A 342 15.95 0.48 -2.28
C SER A 342 16.62 1.33 -1.22
N VAL A 343 15.82 2.21 -0.59
CA VAL A 343 16.28 3.16 0.43
C VAL A 343 15.33 3.13 1.62
N SER A 344 15.85 3.25 2.85
CA SER A 344 15.04 3.44 4.06
C SER A 344 13.93 2.39 4.21
N GLY A 345 12.69 2.82 4.44
CA GLY A 345 11.52 1.96 4.44
C GLY A 345 11.37 1.08 3.19
N GLY A 346 11.73 1.56 2.00
CA GLY A 346 11.74 0.76 0.77
C GLY A 346 12.68 -0.45 0.88
N SER A 347 13.81 -0.33 1.58
CA SER A 347 14.74 -1.44 1.85
C SER A 347 14.15 -2.48 2.79
N VAL A 348 13.41 -2.05 3.82
CA VAL A 348 12.65 -2.95 4.68
C VAL A 348 11.57 -3.66 3.87
N GLY A 349 10.84 -2.95 3.01
CA GLY A 349 9.84 -3.55 2.12
C GLY A 349 10.41 -4.57 1.15
N ALA A 350 11.55 -4.26 0.51
CA ALA A 350 12.23 -5.17 -0.41
C ALA A 350 12.75 -6.43 0.29
N ALA A 351 13.31 -6.30 1.51
CA ALA A 351 13.73 -7.43 2.32
C ALA A 351 12.55 -8.32 2.76
N VAL A 352 11.41 -7.71 3.12
CA VAL A 352 10.17 -8.45 3.46
C VAL A 352 9.60 -9.17 2.25
N PHE A 353 9.57 -8.53 1.07
CA PHE A 353 9.18 -9.19 -0.18
C PHE A 353 10.09 -10.38 -0.48
N ALA A 354 11.41 -10.23 -0.39
CA ALA A 354 12.34 -11.33 -0.62
C ALA A 354 12.14 -12.48 0.39
N ALA A 355 11.90 -12.17 1.66
CA ALA A 355 11.63 -13.19 2.67
C ALA A 355 10.29 -13.92 2.43
N ALA A 356 9.25 -13.18 2.02
CA ALA A 356 7.95 -13.76 1.67
C ALA A 356 8.04 -14.63 0.41
N LEU A 357 8.75 -14.16 -0.62
CA LEU A 357 8.97 -14.88 -1.87
C LEU A 357 9.80 -16.15 -1.69
N ASN A 358 10.88 -16.10 -0.89
CA ASN A 358 11.70 -17.27 -0.59
C ASN A 358 10.92 -18.37 0.15
N ALA A 359 9.91 -17.96 0.92
CA ALA A 359 9.08 -18.89 1.66
C ALA A 359 7.91 -19.47 0.85
N ASP A 360 7.68 -18.95 -0.35
CA ASP A 360 6.77 -19.52 -1.36
C ASP A 360 7.49 -20.63 -2.13
N SER A 361 6.99 -21.87 -2.04
CA SER A 361 7.64 -23.02 -2.69
C SER A 361 7.41 -22.99 -4.21
N PRO A 362 8.48 -23.02 -5.04
CA PRO A 362 8.34 -23.03 -6.51
C PRO A 362 7.52 -24.20 -7.07
N THR A 363 7.38 -25.28 -6.28
CA THR A 363 6.83 -26.57 -6.68
C THR A 363 5.31 -26.73 -6.49
N ALA A 364 4.63 -25.81 -5.78
CA ALA A 364 3.19 -25.98 -5.49
C ALA A 364 2.25 -25.36 -6.55
N SER A 365 2.76 -24.52 -7.45
CA SER A 365 1.91 -23.67 -8.33
C SER A 365 2.37 -23.52 -9.77
N HIS A 366 3.55 -24.02 -10.17
CA HIS A 366 4.16 -23.71 -11.48
C HIS A 366 4.72 -24.89 -12.27
N ALA A 367 4.24 -26.10 -12.02
CA ALA A 367 4.34 -27.15 -13.03
C ALA A 367 3.43 -26.77 -14.20
N ASP A 368 4.05 -26.29 -15.29
CA ASP A 368 3.50 -26.30 -16.64
C ASP A 368 2.44 -25.23 -17.01
N SER A 369 2.74 -23.93 -16.83
CA SER A 369 1.94 -22.88 -17.46
C SER A 369 2.71 -22.17 -18.57
N SER A 370 2.29 -22.38 -19.82
CA SER A 370 2.70 -21.63 -21.01
C SER A 370 2.41 -20.12 -20.95
N GLN A 371 1.85 -19.61 -19.85
CA GLN A 371 1.34 -18.25 -19.70
C GLN A 371 2.03 -17.52 -18.54
N ALA A 372 2.68 -16.40 -18.85
CA ALA A 372 3.53 -15.66 -17.92
C ALA A 372 2.76 -15.03 -16.74
N CYS A 373 1.50 -14.63 -16.99
CA CYS A 373 0.66 -13.86 -16.08
C CYS A 373 -0.81 -14.33 -16.14
N PRO A 374 -1.13 -15.48 -15.53
CA PRO A 374 -2.43 -16.12 -15.70
C PRO A 374 -3.58 -15.28 -15.15
N ARG A 375 -3.43 -14.55 -14.03
CA ARG A 375 -4.53 -13.74 -13.45
C ARG A 375 -4.87 -12.52 -14.30
N ILE A 376 -3.86 -11.81 -14.83
CA ILE A 376 -4.08 -10.65 -15.71
C ILE A 376 -4.61 -11.11 -17.06
N ALA A 377 -4.02 -12.15 -17.66
CA ALA A 377 -4.54 -12.72 -18.89
C ALA A 377 -5.98 -13.18 -18.73
N ALA A 378 -6.29 -13.85 -17.62
CA ALA A 378 -7.63 -14.27 -17.27
C ALA A 378 -8.59 -13.08 -17.18
N PHE A 379 -8.19 -11.95 -16.60
CA PHE A 379 -9.04 -10.76 -16.55
C PHE A 379 -9.21 -10.11 -17.92
N LEU A 380 -8.13 -9.91 -18.67
CA LEU A 380 -8.16 -9.26 -19.99
C LEU A 380 -8.93 -10.08 -21.03
N ALA A 381 -8.87 -11.40 -20.92
CA ALA A 381 -9.70 -12.29 -21.72
C ALA A 381 -11.11 -12.45 -21.16
N GLY A 382 -11.51 -11.76 -20.08
CA GLY A 382 -12.88 -11.79 -19.53
C GLY A 382 -13.24 -13.06 -18.74
N THR A 383 -12.25 -13.84 -18.33
CA THR A 383 -12.33 -15.21 -17.76
C THR A 383 -12.30 -15.25 -16.22
N GLY A 384 -11.65 -14.28 -15.58
CA GLY A 384 -11.40 -14.26 -14.14
C GLY A 384 -12.48 -13.47 -13.41
N ARG A 385 -13.41 -14.14 -12.73
CA ARG A 385 -14.61 -13.52 -12.15
C ARG A 385 -14.75 -13.85 -10.66
N GLU A 386 -14.99 -12.81 -9.86
CA GLU A 386 -15.30 -12.72 -8.41
C GLU A 386 -14.17 -12.47 -7.38
N GLN A 387 -12.87 -12.70 -7.65
CA GLN A 387 -11.81 -12.55 -6.61
C GLN A 387 -10.55 -11.80 -7.08
N VAL A 388 -10.68 -10.85 -8.01
CA VAL A 388 -9.51 -10.11 -8.53
C VAL A 388 -8.82 -9.27 -7.45
N ASP A 389 -9.58 -8.80 -6.47
CA ASP A 389 -9.10 -8.01 -5.32
C ASP A 389 -8.57 -8.88 -4.16
N THR A 390 -8.60 -10.21 -4.29
CA THR A 390 -8.07 -11.10 -3.25
C THR A 390 -6.55 -11.18 -3.37
N PRO A 391 -5.80 -10.85 -2.30
CA PRO A 391 -4.35 -10.98 -2.25
C PRO A 391 -3.91 -12.41 -2.58
N GLY A 392 -2.82 -12.56 -3.34
CA GLY A 392 -2.18 -13.85 -3.52
C GLY A 392 -1.36 -14.25 -2.29
N PRO A 393 -0.71 -15.43 -2.32
CA PRO A 393 0.03 -15.97 -1.17
C PRO A 393 1.21 -15.08 -0.75
N VAL A 394 1.97 -14.52 -1.71
CA VAL A 394 3.11 -13.65 -1.38
C VAL A 394 2.61 -12.34 -0.78
N GLU A 395 1.57 -11.74 -1.36
CA GLU A 395 0.96 -10.50 -0.86
C GLU A 395 0.38 -10.67 0.54
N ALA A 396 -0.33 -11.78 0.81
CA ALA A 396 -0.88 -12.09 2.13
C ALA A 396 0.20 -12.24 3.20
N ARG A 397 1.33 -12.88 2.87
CA ARG A 397 2.47 -13.05 3.76
C ARG A 397 3.18 -11.72 4.06
N VAL A 398 3.38 -10.90 3.04
CA VAL A 398 3.89 -9.52 3.21
C VAL A 398 3.00 -8.72 4.15
N GLU A 399 1.67 -8.76 3.94
CA GLU A 399 0.70 -8.08 4.78
C GLU A 399 0.79 -8.57 6.24
N SER A 400 0.86 -9.89 6.46
CA SER A 400 1.02 -10.48 7.79
C SER A 400 2.29 -10.03 8.53
N ILE A 401 3.39 -9.75 7.81
CA ILE A 401 4.65 -9.31 8.44
C ILE A 401 4.55 -7.82 8.80
N LEU A 402 4.15 -6.98 7.85
CA LEU A 402 4.18 -5.52 7.99
C LEU A 402 3.02 -4.93 8.79
N THR A 403 2.00 -5.72 9.16
CA THR A 403 0.95 -5.32 10.12
C THR A 403 1.42 -5.34 11.59
N THR A 404 2.61 -5.90 11.87
CA THR A 404 3.18 -5.93 13.22
C THR A 404 3.46 -4.52 13.75
N ASP A 405 3.26 -4.28 15.05
CA ASP A 405 3.68 -3.03 15.71
C ASP A 405 5.19 -3.03 15.96
N PHE A 406 5.91 -2.23 15.16
CA PHE A 406 7.35 -2.02 15.31
C PHE A 406 7.69 -0.79 16.16
N LEU A 407 6.73 0.11 16.40
CA LEU A 407 6.97 1.37 17.10
C LEU A 407 7.07 1.16 18.61
N ALA A 408 6.22 0.33 19.22
CA ALA A 408 6.28 0.11 20.66
C ALA A 408 7.62 -0.54 21.09
N PRO A 409 8.14 -1.59 20.41
CA PRO A 409 9.48 -2.12 20.64
C PRO A 409 10.59 -1.08 20.49
N LEU A 410 10.56 -0.28 19.41
CA LEU A 410 11.54 0.78 19.19
C LEU A 410 11.51 1.84 20.31
N THR A 411 10.31 2.23 20.74
CA THR A 411 10.12 3.18 21.84
C THR A 411 10.64 2.63 23.16
N ALA A 412 10.45 1.32 23.40
CA ALA A 412 10.98 0.65 24.58
C ALA A 412 12.51 0.62 24.58
N GLY A 413 13.15 0.30 23.44
CA GLY A 413 14.60 0.41 23.28
C GLY A 413 15.07 1.85 23.55
N PHE A 414 14.50 2.84 22.85
CA PHE A 414 14.88 4.24 23.04
C PHE A 414 14.80 4.71 24.50
N LEU A 415 13.71 4.41 25.19
CA LEU A 415 13.45 4.92 26.55
C LEU A 415 14.11 4.11 27.67
N PHE A 416 14.34 2.81 27.49
CA PHE A 416 14.86 1.94 28.56
C PHE A 416 16.28 1.42 28.32
N THR A 417 16.74 1.29 27.08
CA THR A 417 18.11 0.85 26.76
C THR A 417 19.00 2.04 26.48
N ASP A 418 18.80 2.75 25.36
CA ASP A 418 19.65 3.88 24.94
C ASP A 418 19.69 5.01 25.97
N PHE A 419 18.52 5.39 26.52
CA PHE A 419 18.47 6.39 27.58
C PHE A 419 19.33 5.98 28.79
N THR A 420 19.30 4.71 29.16
CA THR A 420 20.10 4.17 30.28
C THR A 420 21.58 4.11 29.94
N GLN A 421 21.93 3.75 28.69
CA GLN A 421 23.31 3.67 28.19
C GLN A 421 24.06 5.00 28.35
N ASN A 422 23.39 6.14 28.15
CA ASN A 422 23.97 7.47 28.31
C ASN A 422 24.59 7.75 29.70
N PHE A 423 24.20 6.98 30.73
CA PHE A 423 24.69 7.15 32.10
C PHE A 423 25.71 6.07 32.52
N LEU A 424 25.95 5.06 31.69
CA LEU A 424 26.84 3.94 31.99
C LEU A 424 28.23 4.15 31.39
N PRO A 425 29.32 3.87 32.13
CA PRO A 425 30.69 4.07 31.63
C PRO A 425 31.16 3.02 30.61
N PHE A 426 30.37 1.96 30.37
CA PHE A 426 30.68 0.89 29.44
C PHE A 426 29.55 0.72 28.43
N SER A 427 29.89 0.49 27.17
CA SER A 427 28.93 0.27 26.08
C SER A 427 28.40 -1.15 26.09
N PHE A 428 27.08 -1.31 26.09
CA PHE A 428 26.43 -2.61 25.97
C PHE A 428 25.84 -2.74 24.56
N PRO A 429 26.46 -3.50 23.63
CA PRO A 429 25.95 -3.57 22.25
C PRO A 429 24.50 -4.06 22.13
N ILE A 430 24.02 -4.83 23.10
CA ILE A 430 22.62 -5.29 23.16
C ILE A 430 21.61 -4.15 23.42
N PHE A 431 22.08 -2.99 23.87
CA PHE A 431 21.23 -1.84 24.14
C PHE A 431 20.87 -1.03 22.90
N ASP A 432 21.48 -1.27 21.73
CA ASP A 432 21.12 -0.59 20.49
C ASP A 432 19.62 -0.72 20.17
N ARG A 433 18.87 0.38 20.28
CA ARG A 433 17.44 0.44 19.95
C ARG A 433 17.11 -0.01 18.53
N ALA A 434 18.03 0.08 17.56
CA ALA A 434 17.78 -0.42 16.20
C ALA A 434 17.60 -1.95 16.17
N ARG A 435 18.22 -2.68 17.10
CA ARG A 435 18.07 -4.15 17.21
C ARG A 435 16.64 -4.57 17.56
N PHE A 436 15.88 -3.71 18.25
CA PHE A 436 14.46 -3.98 18.53
C PHE A 436 13.64 -4.06 17.25
N LEU A 437 13.95 -3.22 16.25
CA LEU A 437 13.31 -3.28 14.93
C LEU A 437 13.71 -4.56 14.18
N GLU A 438 15.01 -4.88 14.17
CA GLU A 438 15.53 -6.11 13.54
C GLU A 438 14.85 -7.37 14.08
N TYR A 439 14.86 -7.55 15.42
CA TYR A 439 14.26 -8.72 16.06
C TYR A 439 12.74 -8.76 15.89
N THR A 440 12.07 -7.60 15.94
CA THR A 440 10.62 -7.55 15.72
C THR A 440 10.25 -8.02 14.31
N LEU A 441 11.03 -7.61 13.30
CA LEU A 441 10.84 -8.01 11.90
C LEU A 441 11.11 -9.50 11.68
N GLU A 442 12.21 -9.98 12.24
CA GLU A 442 12.57 -11.39 12.22
C GLU A 442 11.49 -12.27 12.87
N ASN A 443 11.00 -11.87 14.06
CA ASN A 443 9.95 -12.59 14.77
C ASN A 443 8.60 -12.51 14.04
N ALA A 444 8.30 -11.40 13.35
CA ALA A 444 7.11 -11.27 12.52
C ALA A 444 7.11 -12.26 11.35
N ALA A 445 8.24 -12.40 10.66
CA ALA A 445 8.39 -13.39 9.60
C ALA A 445 8.30 -14.84 10.10
N ASP A 446 8.87 -15.16 11.26
CA ASP A 446 8.71 -16.48 11.89
C ASP A 446 7.25 -16.80 12.21
N ARG A 447 6.47 -15.81 12.65
CA ARG A 447 5.03 -15.97 12.92
C ARG A 447 4.24 -16.19 11.63
N ALA A 448 4.53 -15.40 10.58
CA ALA A 448 3.90 -15.53 9.28
C ALA A 448 4.15 -16.92 8.66
N ALA A 449 5.38 -17.44 8.77
CA ALA A 449 5.73 -18.77 8.25
C ALA A 449 5.03 -19.93 8.99
N LYS A 450 4.76 -19.80 10.29
CA LYS A 450 4.07 -20.84 11.09
C LYS A 450 2.56 -20.92 10.81
N SER A 451 1.97 -19.86 10.26
CA SER A 451 0.53 -19.76 9.98
C SER A 451 0.08 -20.59 8.76
N GLU A 452 0.99 -20.89 7.81
CA GLU A 452 0.61 -21.38 6.48
C GLU A 452 0.82 -22.88 6.22
N SER A 453 1.76 -23.60 6.87
CA SER A 453 1.94 -25.05 6.61
C SER A 453 2.70 -25.81 7.70
N ARG A 454 2.44 -27.13 7.78
CA ARG A 454 3.16 -28.14 8.59
C ARG A 454 4.42 -28.71 7.90
N GLN A 455 4.75 -28.25 6.69
CA GLN A 455 5.99 -28.64 6.01
C GLN A 455 7.20 -27.93 6.60
N VAL A 456 8.39 -28.50 6.39
CA VAL A 456 9.68 -27.94 6.82
C VAL A 456 9.81 -26.55 6.19
N ASN A 457 9.53 -25.51 6.98
CA ASN A 457 9.61 -24.13 6.53
C ASN A 457 11.06 -23.81 6.15
N PRO A 458 11.31 -23.18 5.00
CA PRO A 458 12.65 -22.68 4.69
C PRO A 458 13.11 -21.73 5.81
N PRO A 459 14.43 -21.68 6.09
CA PRO A 459 14.98 -20.83 7.13
C PRO A 459 14.60 -19.37 6.87
N ASN A 460 14.34 -18.62 7.95
CA ASN A 460 13.94 -17.22 7.87
C ASN A 460 15.08 -16.40 7.23
N LEU A 461 14.85 -15.94 6.01
CA LEU A 461 15.84 -15.21 5.21
C LEU A 461 16.29 -13.92 5.90
N LEU A 462 15.42 -13.28 6.70
CA LEU A 462 15.76 -12.04 7.43
C LEU A 462 16.82 -12.25 8.51
N LYS A 463 16.94 -13.48 9.05
CA LYS A 463 17.96 -13.87 10.04
C LYS A 463 19.26 -14.34 9.40
N SER A 464 19.23 -14.70 8.12
CA SER A 464 20.35 -15.29 7.39
C SER A 464 21.32 -14.21 6.91
N ASP A 465 22.54 -14.61 6.54
CA ASP A 465 23.51 -13.69 5.93
C ASP A 465 22.91 -12.98 4.74
N TYR A 466 23.04 -11.66 4.69
CA TYR A 466 22.65 -10.83 3.58
C TYR A 466 23.14 -11.43 2.26
N GLN A 467 24.35 -11.98 2.16
CA GLN A 467 24.83 -12.57 0.89
C GLN A 467 24.04 -13.80 0.42
N SER A 468 23.35 -14.52 1.32
CA SER A 468 22.64 -15.76 1.00
C SER A 468 21.33 -15.57 0.23
N HIS A 469 20.78 -14.34 0.18
CA HIS A 469 19.48 -14.09 -0.45
C HIS A 469 19.50 -14.27 -1.97
N TRP A 470 20.65 -14.10 -2.62
CA TRP A 470 20.73 -13.98 -4.06
C TRP A 470 21.84 -14.85 -4.66
N THR A 471 21.50 -15.55 -5.73
CA THR A 471 22.44 -16.15 -6.66
C THR A 471 21.88 -16.03 -8.08
N PRO A 472 22.70 -16.14 -9.14
CA PRO A 472 22.20 -16.05 -10.52
C PRO A 472 21.03 -17.01 -10.85
N GLY A 473 20.99 -18.18 -10.21
CA GLY A 473 20.04 -19.27 -10.49
C GLY A 473 18.86 -19.43 -9.51
N ASN A 474 18.85 -18.78 -8.34
CA ASN A 474 17.80 -19.01 -7.33
C ASN A 474 16.49 -18.24 -7.58
N GLN A 475 16.37 -17.53 -8.71
CA GLN A 475 15.19 -16.73 -9.10
C GLN A 475 14.76 -15.69 -8.04
N MET A 476 15.70 -15.22 -7.22
CA MET A 476 15.50 -14.09 -6.31
C MET A 476 16.06 -12.80 -6.94
N PRO A 477 15.51 -11.62 -6.62
CA PRO A 477 16.09 -10.36 -7.05
C PRO A 477 17.30 -9.97 -6.19
N ALA A 478 18.31 -9.35 -6.80
CA ALA A 478 19.43 -8.77 -6.09
C ALA A 478 18.98 -7.51 -5.35
N LEU A 479 19.00 -7.53 -4.02
CA LEU A 479 18.63 -6.39 -3.21
C LEU A 479 19.81 -5.42 -3.09
N LEU A 480 19.69 -4.20 -3.60
CA LEU A 480 20.70 -3.14 -3.44
C LEU A 480 20.20 -2.15 -2.39
N LEU A 481 20.65 -2.31 -1.15
CA LEU A 481 20.17 -1.51 -0.03
C LEU A 481 21.10 -0.31 0.14
N ASN A 482 20.54 0.90 0.09
CA ASN A 482 21.34 2.12 0.08
C ASN A 482 21.43 2.75 1.49
N ALA A 483 22.65 3.08 1.91
CA ALA A 483 22.96 3.84 3.11
C ALA A 483 23.84 5.04 2.77
N THR A 484 24.02 5.94 3.72
CA THR A 484 24.88 7.12 3.62
C THR A 484 25.93 7.03 4.72
N ASP A 485 27.20 7.22 4.39
CA ASP A 485 28.22 7.42 5.43
C ASP A 485 28.22 8.87 5.92
N VAL A 486 28.17 9.05 7.24
CA VAL A 486 28.10 10.37 7.90
C VAL A 486 29.37 11.18 7.70
N GLY A 487 30.54 10.52 7.70
CA GLY A 487 31.84 11.20 7.64
C GLY A 487 32.18 11.73 6.25
N SER A 488 31.97 10.91 5.23
CA SER A 488 32.31 11.22 3.83
C SER A 488 31.16 11.81 3.03
N GLY A 489 29.91 11.61 3.45
CA GLY A 489 28.73 11.98 2.68
C GLY A 489 28.58 11.17 1.38
N LYS A 490 29.20 9.99 1.28
CA LYS A 490 29.11 9.09 0.13
C LYS A 490 28.01 8.03 0.28
N ARG A 491 27.52 7.53 -0.85
CA ARG A 491 26.54 6.43 -0.91
C ARG A 491 27.25 5.12 -0.62
N VAL A 492 26.74 4.36 0.33
CA VAL A 492 27.21 3.03 0.69
C VAL A 492 26.14 2.02 0.33
N VAL A 493 26.44 1.08 -0.56
CA VAL A 493 25.47 0.14 -1.11
C VAL A 493 25.76 -1.28 -0.66
N PHE A 494 24.82 -1.89 0.06
CA PHE A 494 24.80 -3.33 0.30
C PHE A 494 24.36 -4.00 -0.99
N SER A 495 25.21 -4.88 -1.54
CA SER A 495 24.98 -5.56 -2.82
C SER A 495 25.56 -6.98 -2.80
N PRO A 496 24.98 -7.94 -3.56
CA PRO A 496 25.54 -9.29 -3.66
C PRO A 496 26.76 -9.38 -4.60
N PHE A 497 27.03 -8.32 -5.37
CA PHE A 497 28.11 -8.23 -6.35
C PHE A 497 28.70 -6.80 -6.35
N ASP A 498 29.88 -6.62 -6.93
CA ASP A 498 30.51 -5.31 -7.03
C ASP A 498 30.04 -4.57 -8.29
N ILE A 499 29.45 -3.39 -8.12
CA ILE A 499 28.97 -2.57 -9.24
C ILE A 499 30.16 -2.06 -10.09
N ASP A 500 31.27 -1.72 -9.45
CA ASP A 500 32.52 -1.34 -10.11
C ASP A 500 33.70 -2.07 -9.44
N GLU A 501 34.35 -2.98 -10.17
CA GLU A 501 35.48 -3.79 -9.68
C GLU A 501 36.66 -2.92 -9.22
N SER A 502 36.86 -1.76 -9.83
CA SER A 502 38.00 -0.87 -9.50
C SER A 502 37.82 -0.14 -8.16
N HIS A 503 36.60 -0.11 -7.64
CA HIS A 503 36.20 0.60 -6.42
C HIS A 503 36.87 1.98 -6.30
N PRO A 504 36.67 2.93 -7.23
CA PRO A 504 37.45 4.16 -7.27
C PRO A 504 37.30 4.97 -5.97
N LYS A 505 38.40 5.43 -5.37
CA LYS A 505 38.36 6.26 -4.15
C LYS A 505 37.51 7.53 -4.31
N GLY A 506 37.54 8.13 -5.50
CA GLY A 506 36.77 9.33 -5.85
C GLY A 506 35.32 9.07 -6.26
N SER A 507 34.84 7.82 -6.19
CA SER A 507 33.45 7.49 -6.47
C SER A 507 32.52 8.06 -5.40
N ASP A 508 31.31 8.43 -5.82
CA ASP A 508 30.22 8.80 -4.91
C ASP A 508 29.39 7.57 -4.47
N LEU A 509 29.58 6.43 -5.15
CA LEU A 509 29.03 5.11 -4.84
C LEU A 509 30.16 4.18 -4.36
N CYS A 510 30.02 3.69 -3.13
CA CYS A 510 30.91 2.72 -2.52
C CYS A 510 30.14 1.45 -2.12
N ILE A 511 30.76 0.29 -2.26
CA ILE A 511 30.17 -1.00 -1.88
C ILE A 511 30.44 -1.29 -0.41
N PHE A 512 29.44 -1.84 0.30
CA PHE A 512 29.61 -2.34 1.65
C PHE A 512 30.37 -3.68 1.65
N ALA A 513 31.70 -3.59 1.63
CA ALA A 513 32.63 -4.71 1.68
C ALA A 513 33.97 -4.25 2.26
N ASP A 514 34.76 -5.19 2.78
CA ASP A 514 36.18 -4.98 3.05
C ASP A 514 36.94 -4.98 1.72
N LEU A 515 37.86 -4.03 1.54
CA LEU A 515 38.68 -3.87 0.34
C LEU A 515 40.16 -4.07 0.65
N ASN A 516 40.80 -4.95 -0.11
CA ASN A 516 42.24 -5.14 -0.13
C ASN A 516 42.80 -4.69 -1.48
N ARG A 517 43.53 -3.56 -1.49
CA ARG A 517 44.21 -3.08 -2.68
C ARG A 517 45.62 -3.65 -2.77
N HIS A 518 45.96 -4.18 -3.93
CA HIS A 518 47.28 -4.67 -4.28
C HIS A 518 47.87 -3.78 -5.38
N GLY A 519 48.93 -3.03 -5.05
CA GLY A 519 49.60 -2.08 -5.96
C GLY A 519 49.21 -0.62 -5.74
N GLU A 520 49.76 0.28 -6.55
CA GLU A 520 49.50 1.73 -6.54
C GLU A 520 49.02 2.22 -7.92
N GLY A 521 48.19 3.25 -7.96
CA GLY A 521 47.69 3.87 -9.21
C GLY A 521 46.37 3.28 -9.72
N ALA A 522 46.04 3.59 -10.98
CA ALA A 522 44.78 3.19 -11.63
C ALA A 522 44.69 1.69 -11.96
N ASP A 523 45.83 0.99 -12.02
CA ASP A 523 45.93 -0.44 -12.34
C ASP A 523 45.94 -1.35 -11.10
N ALA A 524 45.71 -0.78 -9.91
CA ALA A 524 45.70 -1.54 -8.66
C ALA A 524 44.56 -2.57 -8.67
N LYS A 525 44.91 -3.84 -8.42
CA LYS A 525 43.89 -4.90 -8.26
C LYS A 525 43.23 -4.73 -6.89
N VAL A 526 41.91 -4.74 -6.87
CA VAL A 526 41.11 -4.61 -5.64
C VAL A 526 40.37 -5.90 -5.40
N GLU A 527 40.64 -6.55 -4.28
CA GLU A 527 39.86 -7.69 -3.80
C GLU A 527 38.83 -7.20 -2.80
N SER A 528 37.57 -7.61 -2.97
CA SER A 528 36.48 -7.28 -2.06
C SER A 528 36.01 -8.52 -1.30
N SER A 529 35.74 -8.37 0.01
CA SER A 529 35.22 -9.43 0.86
C SER A 529 33.99 -8.97 1.64
N SER A 530 32.95 -9.80 1.63
CA SER A 530 31.66 -9.49 2.28
C SER A 530 31.79 -9.46 3.81
N LEU A 531 31.11 -8.51 4.44
CA LEU A 531 30.84 -8.56 5.88
C LEU A 531 29.55 -9.35 6.12
N HIS A 532 29.59 -10.31 7.04
CA HIS A 532 28.45 -11.19 7.32
C HIS A 532 27.50 -10.54 8.31
N ILE A 533 26.45 -9.91 7.78
CA ILE A 533 25.37 -9.31 8.57
C ILE A 533 24.03 -9.95 8.21
N PRO A 534 23.07 -9.99 9.16
CA PRO A 534 21.71 -10.39 8.88
C PRO A 534 21.04 -9.49 7.83
N LEU A 535 20.20 -10.05 6.96
CA LEU A 535 19.42 -9.27 6.00
C LEU A 535 18.53 -8.21 6.70
N SER A 536 17.97 -8.52 7.87
CA SER A 536 17.21 -7.56 8.68
C SER A 536 18.06 -6.34 9.11
N ALA A 537 19.30 -6.57 9.52
CA ALA A 537 20.24 -5.52 9.90
C ALA A 537 20.60 -4.65 8.69
N ALA A 538 20.91 -5.25 7.54
CA ALA A 538 21.19 -4.53 6.30
C ALA A 538 20.00 -3.62 5.88
N ALA A 539 18.78 -4.13 6.00
CA ALA A 539 17.56 -3.38 5.70
C ALA A 539 17.34 -2.19 6.64
N PHE A 540 17.55 -2.37 7.96
CA PHE A 540 17.39 -1.28 8.91
C PHE A 540 18.56 -0.29 8.92
N ILE A 541 19.79 -0.68 8.57
CA ILE A 541 20.89 0.28 8.36
C ILE A 541 20.52 1.28 7.27
N SER A 542 19.91 0.81 6.18
CA SER A 542 19.36 1.68 5.13
C SER A 542 18.27 2.65 5.63
N ALA A 543 17.67 2.38 6.80
CA ALA A 543 16.59 3.14 7.44
C ALA A 543 16.98 3.75 8.81
N ARG A 544 18.29 3.97 9.06
CA ARG A 544 18.79 4.61 10.29
C ARG A 544 18.70 6.13 10.19
N PHE A 545 17.72 6.74 10.83
CA PHE A 545 17.54 8.19 10.88
C PHE A 545 17.88 8.69 12.29
N PRO A 546 19.04 9.32 12.55
CA PRO A 546 19.58 9.60 13.89
C PRO A 546 18.63 10.23 14.92
N TRP A 547 17.58 10.93 14.48
CA TRP A 547 16.52 11.45 15.33
C TRP A 547 15.61 10.38 15.95
N VAL A 548 15.50 9.22 15.32
CA VAL A 548 14.59 8.12 15.66
C VAL A 548 15.37 6.83 15.92
N THR A 549 16.33 6.50 15.05
CA THR A 549 17.21 5.32 15.14
C THR A 549 18.67 5.75 15.02
N PRO A 550 19.60 5.21 15.82
CA PRO A 550 20.97 5.70 15.88
C PRO A 550 21.73 5.35 14.60
N ALA A 551 22.79 6.10 14.29
CA ALA A 551 23.72 5.73 13.22
C ALA A 551 24.34 4.35 13.49
N ALA A 552 24.61 3.57 12.45
CA ALA A 552 25.25 2.27 12.54
C ALA A 552 26.76 2.43 12.55
N THR A 553 27.40 1.98 13.62
CA THR A 553 28.87 1.95 13.68
C THR A 553 29.37 0.65 13.06
N VAL A 554 30.15 0.78 11.99
CA VAL A 554 30.71 -0.34 11.25
C VAL A 554 32.23 -0.27 11.25
N LYS A 555 32.86 -1.35 11.69
CA LYS A 555 34.31 -1.55 11.54
C LYS A 555 34.57 -2.26 10.22
N LEU A 556 35.12 -1.54 9.25
CA LEU A 556 35.49 -2.10 7.95
C LEU A 556 36.74 -1.40 7.39
N LYS A 557 37.48 -2.11 6.54
CA LYS A 557 38.62 -1.60 5.79
C LYS A 557 38.15 -1.26 4.38
N ASN A 558 37.69 -0.04 4.15
CA ASN A 558 37.23 0.39 2.82
C ASN A 558 37.52 1.87 2.58
N ASP A 559 38.55 2.12 1.78
CA ASP A 559 39.06 3.47 1.47
C ASP A 559 38.21 4.25 0.44
N CYS A 560 37.19 3.64 -0.15
CA CYS A 560 36.14 4.38 -0.86
C CYS A 560 35.25 5.11 0.15
N ILE A 561 34.85 4.42 1.22
CA ILE A 561 33.91 4.94 2.22
C ILE A 561 34.62 5.91 3.17
N THR A 562 35.71 5.47 3.80
CA THR A 562 36.39 6.24 4.83
C THR A 562 37.86 5.83 4.93
N GLU A 563 38.74 6.80 5.19
CA GLU A 563 40.15 6.51 5.50
C GLU A 563 40.31 5.92 6.91
N ASN A 564 39.32 6.13 7.78
CA ASN A 564 39.27 5.54 9.11
C ASN A 564 38.74 4.11 9.03
N LYS A 565 39.17 3.21 9.94
CA LYS A 565 38.64 1.82 10.02
C LYS A 565 37.21 1.73 10.58
N VAL A 566 36.54 2.87 10.78
CA VAL A 566 35.20 2.98 11.35
C VAL A 566 34.38 3.92 10.47
N ALA A 567 33.24 3.44 10.01
CA ALA A 567 32.23 4.21 9.28
C ALA A 567 30.96 4.33 10.12
N HIS A 568 30.22 5.41 9.93
CA HIS A 568 28.93 5.62 10.58
C HIS A 568 27.85 5.71 9.50
N LEU A 569 27.03 4.66 9.39
CA LEU A 569 26.03 4.54 8.34
C LEU A 569 24.66 5.01 8.83
N VAL A 570 24.03 5.88 8.03
CA VAL A 570 22.66 6.37 8.23
C VAL A 570 21.84 6.12 6.98
N ASP A 571 20.58 6.52 7.03
CA ASP A 571 19.58 6.37 5.98
C ASP A 571 20.13 6.81 4.59
N GLY A 572 19.95 5.96 3.57
CA GLY A 572 20.39 6.29 2.20
C GLY A 572 19.72 7.55 1.63
N GLY A 573 18.56 7.92 2.18
CA GLY A 573 17.78 9.06 1.78
C GLY A 573 18.42 10.41 2.11
N TYR A 574 19.49 10.46 2.90
CA TYR A 574 20.29 11.69 3.04
C TYR A 574 20.97 12.09 1.72
N ILE A 575 21.26 11.13 0.84
CA ILE A 575 21.85 11.41 -0.48
C ILE A 575 20.84 11.18 -1.61
N ASP A 576 20.21 10.01 -1.65
CA ASP A 576 19.23 9.65 -2.68
C ASP A 576 18.09 8.88 -2.01
N ASN A 577 16.95 9.55 -1.84
CA ASN A 577 15.77 8.93 -1.25
C ASN A 577 15.01 8.03 -2.25
N SER A 578 15.31 8.08 -3.55
CA SER A 578 14.60 7.33 -4.60
C SER A 578 15.18 5.93 -4.86
N GLY A 579 16.48 5.75 -4.60
CA GLY A 579 17.24 4.55 -4.99
C GLY A 579 17.59 4.50 -6.48
N LEU A 580 17.23 5.52 -7.26
CA LEU A 580 17.46 5.56 -8.71
C LEU A 580 18.92 5.81 -9.06
N GLU A 581 19.67 6.59 -8.29
CA GLU A 581 21.07 6.89 -8.64
C GLU A 581 21.93 5.62 -8.63
N THR A 582 21.62 4.69 -7.71
CA THR A 582 22.26 3.37 -7.65
C THR A 582 21.75 2.44 -8.76
N ALA A 583 20.45 2.48 -9.07
CA ALA A 583 19.87 1.71 -10.17
C ALA A 583 20.46 2.14 -11.52
N LEU A 584 20.57 3.45 -11.79
CA LEU A 584 21.16 4.00 -13.02
C LEU A 584 22.65 3.67 -13.13
N SER A 585 23.39 3.70 -12.02
CA SER A 585 24.80 3.29 -11.98
C SER A 585 24.96 1.81 -12.36
N LEU A 586 24.11 0.93 -11.83
CA LEU A 586 24.07 -0.48 -12.20
C LEU A 586 23.71 -0.68 -13.68
N ILE A 587 22.67 0.01 -14.16
CA ILE A 587 22.21 -0.04 -15.55
C ILE A 587 23.35 0.34 -16.50
N GLY A 588 24.08 1.42 -16.20
CA GLY A 588 25.24 1.86 -16.99
C GLY A 588 26.31 0.78 -17.13
N LYS A 589 26.56 -0.01 -16.08
CA LYS A 589 27.54 -1.10 -16.08
C LYS A 589 27.04 -2.32 -16.85
N ILE A 590 25.83 -2.80 -16.58
CA ILE A 590 25.32 -4.04 -17.22
C ILE A 590 24.94 -3.84 -18.68
N LYS A 591 24.67 -2.61 -19.13
CA LYS A 591 24.48 -2.29 -20.56
C LYS A 591 25.71 -2.68 -21.41
N THR A 592 26.91 -2.74 -20.82
CA THR A 592 28.13 -3.17 -21.54
C THR A 592 28.13 -4.63 -21.98
N VAL A 593 27.24 -5.47 -21.42
CA VAL A 593 27.02 -6.86 -21.85
C VAL A 593 26.35 -6.94 -23.23
N GLN A 594 25.67 -5.86 -23.65
CA GLN A 594 25.06 -5.78 -24.98
C GLN A 594 26.14 -5.79 -26.06
N GLY A 595 26.07 -6.75 -26.98
CA GLY A 595 26.94 -6.81 -28.17
C GLY A 595 28.35 -7.38 -27.93
N THR A 596 28.69 -7.77 -26.70
CA THR A 596 30.01 -8.30 -26.32
C THR A 596 30.00 -9.78 -25.91
N SER A 597 28.83 -10.40 -25.79
CA SER A 597 28.65 -11.76 -25.24
C SER A 597 27.70 -12.64 -26.09
N ASP A 598 27.78 -13.97 -25.92
CA ASP A 598 26.78 -14.96 -26.41
C ASP A 598 25.41 -14.84 -25.70
N ALA A 599 25.17 -13.78 -24.93
CA ALA A 599 23.93 -13.60 -24.18
C ALA A 599 22.75 -13.26 -25.12
N PRO A 600 21.52 -13.67 -24.76
CA PRO A 600 20.35 -13.33 -25.54
C PRO A 600 20.11 -11.81 -25.59
N LYS A 601 19.47 -11.33 -26.67
CA LYS A 601 19.06 -9.93 -26.78
C LYS A 601 18.12 -9.56 -25.64
N PHE A 602 18.38 -8.45 -24.96
CA PHE A 602 17.59 -8.01 -23.81
C PHE A 602 17.37 -6.50 -23.80
N ARG A 603 16.30 -6.07 -23.12
CA ARG A 603 16.01 -4.65 -22.85
C ARG A 603 15.73 -4.44 -21.37
N ILE A 604 16.28 -3.38 -20.80
CA ILE A 604 16.13 -3.04 -19.39
C ILE A 604 14.95 -2.10 -19.22
N TYR A 605 14.10 -2.40 -18.22
CA TYR A 605 12.98 -1.59 -17.78
C TYR A 605 13.18 -1.20 -16.32
N LEU A 606 13.18 0.11 -16.04
CA LEU A 606 13.34 0.69 -14.72
C LEU A 606 11.98 1.11 -14.16
N LEU A 607 11.54 0.45 -13.07
CA LEU A 607 10.29 0.74 -12.39
C LEU A 607 10.56 1.45 -11.07
N SER A 608 10.12 2.69 -10.91
CA SER A 608 10.28 3.48 -9.69
C SER A 608 9.02 3.47 -8.85
N LEU A 609 9.13 2.94 -7.63
CA LEU A 609 8.10 2.98 -6.60
C LEU A 609 8.33 4.21 -5.72
N ALA A 610 7.69 5.32 -6.07
CA ALA A 610 7.86 6.61 -5.42
C ALA A 610 6.60 7.04 -4.65
N GLY A 611 6.77 7.92 -3.67
CA GLY A 611 5.71 8.56 -2.92
C GLY A 611 5.88 10.08 -2.91
N GLY A 612 4.78 10.80 -3.15
CA GLY A 612 4.67 12.25 -2.99
C GLY A 612 4.99 13.10 -4.24
N ASP A 613 4.40 14.29 -4.27
CA ASP A 613 4.67 15.36 -5.23
C ASP A 613 5.78 16.30 -4.73
N PHE A 614 6.43 17.04 -5.64
CA PHE A 614 7.47 18.02 -5.30
C PHE A 614 6.88 19.05 -4.33
N PRO A 615 7.27 19.06 -3.04
CA PRO A 615 6.64 19.97 -2.10
C PRO A 615 7.15 21.38 -2.36
N ASP A 616 6.25 22.31 -2.73
CA ASP A 616 6.55 23.74 -2.71
C ASP A 616 6.50 24.20 -1.25
N HIS A 617 7.68 24.41 -0.68
CA HIS A 617 7.83 24.89 0.68
C HIS A 617 7.87 26.43 0.66
N GLY A 618 6.72 27.07 0.93
CA GLY A 618 6.58 28.53 1.01
C GLY A 618 7.43 29.20 2.10
N SER A 619 7.28 30.51 2.30
CA SER A 619 8.07 31.24 3.29
C SER A 619 7.72 30.84 4.74
N PHE A 620 8.72 30.73 5.61
CA PHE A 620 8.57 30.33 7.01
C PHE A 620 9.19 31.34 7.99
N SER A 621 8.68 31.37 9.22
CA SER A 621 9.27 32.12 10.35
C SER A 621 10.55 31.47 10.89
N PHE A 622 11.37 32.23 11.62
CA PHE A 622 12.68 31.80 12.16
C PHE A 622 13.69 31.38 11.09
N GLY A 623 13.85 32.21 10.05
CA GLY A 623 14.73 31.95 8.89
C GLY A 623 16.13 31.50 9.28
N GLU A 624 16.94 32.37 9.86
CA GLU A 624 18.37 32.09 10.11
C GLU A 624 18.65 30.84 10.99
N VAL A 625 17.80 30.55 11.98
CA VAL A 625 18.00 29.40 12.90
C VAL A 625 17.60 28.08 12.25
N MET A 626 16.51 28.08 11.47
CA MET A 626 15.96 26.84 10.91
C MET A 626 16.37 26.59 9.46
N GLU A 627 16.88 27.60 8.74
CA GLU A 627 17.31 27.47 7.34
C GLU A 627 18.32 26.37 7.10
N PRO A 628 19.39 26.17 7.91
CA PRO A 628 20.33 25.07 7.69
C PRO A 628 19.67 23.69 7.80
N ILE A 629 18.81 23.50 8.80
CA ILE A 629 18.07 22.25 9.01
C ILE A 629 17.06 22.03 7.89
N ARG A 630 16.33 23.08 7.50
CA ARG A 630 15.37 23.03 6.40
C ARG A 630 16.05 22.73 5.07
N ALA A 631 17.18 23.37 4.77
CA ALA A 631 17.94 23.12 3.54
C ALA A 631 18.43 21.66 3.48
N LEU A 632 18.91 21.10 4.59
CA LEU A 632 19.31 19.70 4.68
C LEU A 632 18.11 18.76 4.38
N LEU A 633 16.96 19.00 5.03
CA LEU A 633 15.76 18.17 4.84
C LEU A 633 15.14 18.32 3.44
N SER A 634 15.11 19.54 2.89
CA SER A 634 14.60 19.83 1.55
C SER A 634 15.51 19.28 0.44
N THR A 635 16.84 19.25 0.66
CA THR A 635 17.77 18.64 -0.30
C THR A 635 17.51 17.14 -0.43
N ARG A 636 17.23 16.46 0.70
CA ARG A 636 16.85 15.05 0.74
C ARG A 636 15.63 14.74 -0.14
N SER A 637 14.56 15.54 -0.05
CA SER A 637 13.37 15.33 -0.89
C SER A 637 13.63 15.73 -2.35
N SER A 638 14.30 16.85 -2.58
CA SER A 638 14.52 17.42 -3.93
C SER A 638 15.41 16.53 -4.81
N ARG A 639 16.43 15.88 -4.25
CA ARG A 639 17.34 15.00 -5.01
C ARG A 639 16.64 13.78 -5.62
N ALA A 640 15.66 13.21 -4.91
CA ALA A 640 14.85 12.12 -5.46
C ALA A 640 14.13 12.54 -6.76
N TYR A 641 13.57 13.75 -6.80
CA TYR A 641 12.92 14.29 -8.00
C TYR A 641 13.89 14.57 -9.14
N ILE A 642 15.11 15.04 -8.83
CA ILE A 642 16.16 15.23 -9.84
C ILE A 642 16.52 13.88 -10.48
N ALA A 643 16.70 12.83 -9.68
CA ALA A 643 16.99 11.48 -10.17
C ALA A 643 15.83 10.91 -11.02
N LEU A 644 14.58 11.10 -10.57
CA LEU A 644 13.38 10.73 -11.33
C LEU A 644 13.31 11.42 -12.70
N ASN A 645 13.59 12.73 -12.74
CA ASN A 645 13.59 13.49 -13.99
C ASN A 645 14.72 13.07 -14.92
N ARG A 646 15.91 12.74 -14.39
CA ARG A 646 17.02 12.20 -15.19
C ARG A 646 16.64 10.85 -15.81
N ALA A 647 16.09 9.93 -15.01
CA ALA A 647 15.63 8.63 -15.52
C ALA A 647 14.57 8.77 -16.63
N ALA A 648 13.63 9.70 -16.47
CA ALA A 648 12.63 10.00 -17.48
C ALA A 648 13.20 10.68 -18.75
N GLN A 649 14.31 11.43 -18.63
CA GLN A 649 14.99 12.04 -19.77
C GLN A 649 15.82 11.02 -20.55
N ASP A 650 16.55 10.13 -19.85
CA ASP A 650 17.33 9.06 -20.46
C ASP A 650 16.45 8.12 -21.29
N ASP A 651 15.20 7.90 -20.86
CA ASP A 651 14.22 7.11 -21.59
C ASP A 651 13.73 7.76 -22.89
N ARG A 652 13.72 9.10 -22.97
CA ARG A 652 13.26 9.85 -24.15
C ARG A 652 14.31 9.94 -25.25
N LEU A 653 15.56 9.53 -25.00
CA LEU A 653 16.59 9.51 -26.03
C LEU A 653 16.26 8.42 -27.06
N PRO A 654 16.13 8.76 -28.36
CA PRO A 654 15.82 7.77 -29.39
C PRO A 654 16.89 6.68 -29.39
N LEU A 655 16.50 5.44 -29.16
CA LEU A 655 17.35 4.31 -29.53
C LEU A 655 17.49 4.35 -31.05
N ASP A 656 18.73 4.47 -31.51
CA ASP A 656 19.10 4.49 -32.94
C ASP A 656 18.71 3.13 -33.56
N GLN A 657 17.45 3.00 -33.96
CA GLN A 657 16.93 1.87 -34.70
C GLN A 657 16.31 2.38 -35.99
N SER A 658 17.12 2.23 -37.03
CA SER A 658 16.83 2.42 -38.43
C SER A 658 15.66 1.51 -38.85
N GLY A 659 14.60 2.12 -39.39
CA GLY A 659 13.61 1.46 -40.24
C GLY A 659 12.49 0.64 -39.53
N ALA A 660 11.25 1.10 -39.72
CA ALA A 660 9.95 0.43 -39.44
C ALA A 660 9.34 0.54 -38.02
N SER A 661 8.58 1.62 -37.81
CA SER A 661 7.20 1.71 -37.25
C SER A 661 6.65 0.77 -36.14
N VAL A 662 7.45 0.08 -35.32
CA VAL A 662 6.92 -0.70 -34.17
C VAL A 662 7.05 0.11 -32.89
N ARG A 663 5.92 0.60 -32.34
CA ARG A 663 5.89 1.28 -31.04
C ARG A 663 6.26 0.29 -29.92
N THR A 664 7.19 0.70 -29.05
CA THR A 664 7.56 -0.02 -27.82
C THR A 664 7.12 0.77 -26.60
N PHE A 665 6.99 0.11 -25.44
CA PHE A 665 6.83 0.83 -24.19
C PHE A 665 8.11 1.58 -23.82
N ASP A 666 7.91 2.74 -23.19
CA ASP A 666 8.91 3.46 -22.41
C ASP A 666 9.64 2.48 -21.48
N THR A 667 10.97 2.64 -21.35
CA THR A 667 11.79 1.83 -20.46
C THR A 667 11.68 2.30 -19.02
N PHE A 668 11.23 3.53 -18.77
CA PHE A 668 10.97 4.05 -17.44
C PHE A 668 9.48 3.97 -17.07
N GLY A 669 9.19 3.59 -15.83
CA GLY A 669 7.84 3.58 -15.25
C GLY A 669 7.89 4.08 -13.83
N ARG A 670 6.89 4.85 -13.40
CA ARG A 670 6.79 5.41 -12.04
C ARG A 670 5.41 5.14 -11.47
N SER A 671 5.34 4.63 -10.24
CA SER A 671 4.13 4.58 -9.44
C SER A 671 4.16 5.67 -8.38
N ASP A 672 3.02 6.31 -8.14
CA ASP A 672 2.87 7.40 -7.17
C ASP A 672 1.81 7.09 -6.11
N ILE A 673 2.13 7.43 -4.86
CA ILE A 673 1.16 7.48 -3.77
C ILE A 673 0.71 8.92 -3.58
N LYS A 674 -0.61 9.14 -3.66
CA LYS A 674 -1.25 10.44 -3.41
C LYS A 674 -1.90 10.46 -2.04
N ASP A 675 -1.65 11.51 -1.26
CA ASP A 675 -2.06 11.68 0.13
C ASP A 675 -3.06 12.85 0.32
N LEU A 676 -4.29 12.70 -0.19
CA LEU A 676 -5.31 13.78 -0.16
C LEU A 676 -5.90 14.08 1.23
N PHE A 677 -5.81 13.16 2.20
CA PHE A 677 -6.53 13.28 3.48
C PHE A 677 -5.64 13.73 4.64
N TYR A 678 -4.36 13.37 4.58
CA TYR A 678 -3.32 13.69 5.55
C TYR A 678 -1.97 13.14 5.05
N ASN A 679 -0.87 13.74 5.52
CA ASN A 679 0.48 13.25 5.23
C ASN A 679 0.71 11.86 5.82
N LEU A 680 1.30 10.97 5.03
CA LEU A 680 1.67 9.62 5.50
C LEU A 680 2.84 9.69 6.50
N PRO A 681 2.76 9.03 7.67
CA PRO A 681 3.75 9.18 8.73
C PRO A 681 5.05 8.43 8.40
N LEU A 682 6.20 9.08 8.68
CA LEU A 682 7.55 8.53 8.49
C LEU A 682 8.00 7.56 9.62
N GLY A 683 7.08 6.94 10.37
CA GLY A 683 7.45 6.06 11.49
C GLY A 683 7.25 4.57 11.20
N TRP A 684 6.86 3.80 12.22
CA TRP A 684 7.00 2.34 12.25
C TRP A 684 5.72 1.59 12.66
N THR A 685 4.56 2.24 12.59
CA THR A 685 3.25 1.57 12.71
C THR A 685 2.16 2.34 11.98
N LEU A 686 1.17 1.64 11.40
CA LEU A 686 0.08 2.21 10.61
C LEU A 686 -1.27 1.60 10.99
N SER A 687 -2.32 2.43 10.97
CA SER A 687 -3.71 2.00 11.04
C SER A 687 -4.09 1.14 9.84
N ASP A 688 -5.12 0.31 9.99
CA ASP A 688 -5.67 -0.50 8.88
C ASP A 688 -6.09 0.42 7.72
N LYS A 689 -6.70 1.58 8.04
CA LYS A 689 -7.16 2.54 7.04
C LYS A 689 -6.01 3.19 6.26
N THR A 690 -4.90 3.53 6.91
CA THR A 690 -3.71 4.05 6.20
C THR A 690 -3.04 2.97 5.35
N ARG A 691 -3.04 1.71 5.80
CA ARG A 691 -2.58 0.58 4.97
C ARG A 691 -3.46 0.37 3.75
N ASP A 692 -4.78 0.57 3.87
CA ASP A 692 -5.71 0.52 2.73
C ASP A 692 -5.42 1.62 1.70
N VAL A 693 -5.07 2.84 2.13
CA VAL A 693 -4.63 3.93 1.22
C VAL A 693 -3.44 3.50 0.37
N VAL A 694 -2.41 2.92 1.01
CA VAL A 694 -1.22 2.41 0.33
C VAL A 694 -1.58 1.25 -0.60
N SER A 695 -2.42 0.31 -0.13
CA SER A 695 -2.88 -0.86 -0.89
C SER A 695 -3.63 -0.49 -2.17
N LEU A 696 -4.53 0.50 -2.09
CA LEU A 696 -5.29 1.02 -3.24
C LEU A 696 -4.38 1.71 -4.27
N SER A 697 -3.26 2.29 -3.80
CA SER A 697 -2.28 2.96 -4.67
C SER A 697 -1.25 2.00 -5.26
N SER A 698 -1.10 0.79 -4.70
CA SER A 698 -0.09 -0.23 -5.09
C SER A 698 -0.49 -1.05 -6.34
N GLY A 699 -1.51 -0.63 -7.08
CA GLY A 699 -1.89 -1.18 -8.39
C GLY A 699 -3.08 -2.13 -8.37
N ARG A 700 -4.13 -1.75 -9.09
CA ARG A 700 -5.37 -2.48 -9.41
C ARG A 700 -5.47 -2.53 -10.93
N PHE A 701 -4.75 -3.46 -11.55
CA PHE A 701 -4.60 -3.50 -13.02
C PHE A 701 -5.93 -3.44 -13.82
N TRP A 702 -7.05 -3.87 -13.22
CA TRP A 702 -8.39 -3.79 -13.79
C TRP A 702 -8.98 -2.37 -13.89
N ASP A 703 -8.41 -1.38 -13.20
CA ASP A 703 -8.77 0.04 -13.29
C ASP A 703 -7.83 0.83 -14.24
N CYS A 704 -6.92 0.14 -14.95
CA CYS A 704 -6.07 0.80 -15.95
C CYS A 704 -6.90 1.29 -17.14
N LEU A 705 -6.86 2.61 -17.40
CA LEU A 705 -7.29 3.20 -18.65
C LEU A 705 -6.09 3.85 -19.35
N PRO A 706 -5.38 3.12 -20.23
CA PRO A 706 -4.14 3.57 -20.81
C PRO A 706 -4.37 4.70 -21.83
N ASN A 707 -3.47 5.68 -21.83
CA ASN A 707 -3.34 6.62 -22.94
C ASN A 707 -2.39 6.08 -24.03
N SER A 708 -2.08 6.90 -25.03
CA SER A 708 -1.20 6.53 -26.16
C SER A 708 0.21 6.08 -25.75
N ALA A 709 0.67 6.45 -24.55
CA ALA A 709 1.93 6.05 -23.93
C ALA A 709 1.77 4.93 -22.87
N PHE A 710 0.59 4.31 -22.76
CA PHE A 710 0.27 3.31 -21.74
C PHE A 710 0.47 3.81 -20.30
N THR A 711 0.24 5.10 -20.09
CA THR A 711 0.14 5.70 -18.76
C THR A 711 -1.32 5.92 -18.39
N GLN A 712 -1.62 5.91 -17.09
CA GLN A 712 -2.98 6.07 -16.59
C GLN A 712 -3.53 7.45 -17.00
N SER A 713 -4.60 7.46 -17.80
CA SER A 713 -5.21 8.69 -18.30
C SER A 713 -6.04 9.42 -17.25
N ARG A 714 -6.46 8.73 -16.18
CA ARG A 714 -7.34 9.28 -15.14
C ARG A 714 -6.55 9.67 -13.89
N SER A 715 -6.68 10.92 -13.46
CA SER A 715 -6.02 11.45 -12.26
C SER A 715 -6.55 10.85 -10.94
N GLN A 716 -7.75 10.27 -10.96
CA GLN A 716 -8.44 9.69 -9.80
C GLN A 716 -8.12 8.20 -9.56
N GLN A 717 -7.31 7.60 -10.42
CA GLN A 717 -6.84 6.21 -10.30
C GLN A 717 -5.34 6.19 -10.05
N SER A 718 -4.80 5.01 -9.72
CA SER A 718 -3.35 4.87 -9.55
C SER A 718 -2.69 4.70 -10.91
N ASN A 719 -1.53 5.32 -11.10
CA ASN A 719 -0.68 5.01 -12.25
C ASN A 719 -0.05 3.62 -12.18
N ALA A 720 0.05 3.04 -10.96
CA ALA A 720 0.47 1.66 -10.78
C ALA A 720 -0.41 0.68 -11.56
N ASP A 721 -1.71 0.96 -11.72
CA ASP A 721 -2.67 0.11 -12.43
C ASP A 721 -2.19 -0.22 -13.84
N CYS A 722 -1.78 0.80 -14.60
CA CYS A 722 -1.29 0.63 -15.96
C CYS A 722 0.15 0.12 -16.04
N LEU A 723 0.97 0.34 -15.00
CA LEU A 723 2.28 -0.30 -14.92
C LEU A 723 2.17 -1.83 -14.84
N GLN A 724 1.20 -2.36 -14.09
CA GLN A 724 0.97 -3.81 -14.02
C GLN A 724 0.59 -4.38 -15.40
N ILE A 725 -0.24 -3.66 -16.17
CA ILE A 725 -0.61 -4.03 -17.55
C ILE A 725 0.59 -3.96 -18.51
N ARG A 726 1.48 -2.97 -18.36
CA ARG A 726 2.73 -2.90 -19.16
C ARG A 726 3.61 -4.12 -18.89
N VAL A 727 3.85 -4.47 -17.63
CA VAL A 727 4.64 -5.65 -17.26
C VAL A 727 4.01 -6.92 -17.84
N PHE A 728 2.68 -7.05 -17.77
CA PHE A 728 1.95 -8.16 -18.41
C PHE A 728 2.29 -8.30 -19.90
N HIS A 729 2.17 -7.22 -20.67
CA HIS A 729 2.39 -7.26 -22.12
C HIS A 729 3.86 -7.53 -22.48
N LEU A 730 4.81 -7.05 -21.68
CA LEU A 730 6.24 -7.33 -21.83
C LEU A 730 6.54 -8.81 -21.62
N LEU A 731 6.07 -9.38 -20.50
CA LEU A 731 6.30 -10.79 -20.16
C LEU A 731 5.59 -11.73 -21.15
N ASN A 732 4.41 -11.35 -21.65
CA ASN A 732 3.66 -12.18 -22.57
C ASN A 732 4.12 -12.05 -24.04
N GLY A 733 4.96 -11.05 -24.37
CA GLY A 733 5.36 -10.76 -25.75
C GLY A 733 4.23 -10.15 -26.60
N SER A 734 3.25 -9.49 -25.97
CA SER A 734 2.03 -8.99 -26.62
C SER A 734 2.00 -7.47 -26.80
N VAL A 735 3.17 -6.80 -26.79
CA VAL A 735 3.32 -5.34 -26.91
C VAL A 735 2.67 -4.79 -28.18
N ALA A 736 2.90 -5.41 -29.34
CA ALA A 736 2.34 -4.94 -30.60
C ALA A 736 0.80 -5.00 -30.61
N ALA A 737 0.23 -6.09 -30.08
CA ALA A 737 -1.21 -6.27 -29.93
C ALA A 737 -1.80 -5.25 -28.94
N ALA A 738 -1.09 -4.93 -27.86
CA ALA A 738 -1.51 -3.90 -26.91
C ALA A 738 -1.63 -2.53 -27.60
N PHE A 739 -0.59 -2.09 -28.33
CA PHE A 739 -0.64 -0.81 -29.05
C PHE A 739 -1.67 -0.79 -30.18
N GLN A 740 -2.00 -1.93 -30.76
CA GLN A 740 -3.11 -2.04 -31.70
C GLN A 740 -4.45 -1.80 -30.99
N ALA A 741 -4.73 -2.54 -29.91
CA ALA A 741 -5.95 -2.35 -29.12
C ALA A 741 -6.10 -0.90 -28.61
N GLN A 742 -5.00 -0.26 -28.23
CA GLN A 742 -5.00 1.15 -27.84
C GLN A 742 -5.38 2.09 -29.00
N ARG A 743 -4.86 1.86 -30.21
CA ARG A 743 -5.23 2.64 -31.40
C ARG A 743 -6.70 2.45 -31.77
N ASP A 744 -7.20 1.23 -31.61
CA ASP A 744 -8.61 0.92 -31.86
C ASP A 744 -9.49 1.66 -30.85
N SER A 745 -9.11 1.66 -29.56
CA SER A 745 -9.79 2.46 -28.52
C SER A 745 -9.76 3.96 -28.81
N GLU A 746 -8.63 4.53 -29.24
CA GLU A 746 -8.52 5.94 -29.64
C GLU A 746 -9.39 6.26 -30.86
N THR A 747 -9.51 5.32 -31.80
CA THR A 747 -10.36 5.46 -32.99
C THR A 747 -11.83 5.49 -32.60
N ALA A 748 -12.25 4.60 -31.68
CA ALA A 748 -13.59 4.61 -31.12
C ALA A 748 -13.89 5.95 -30.41
N GLU A 749 -12.96 6.47 -29.59
CA GLU A 749 -13.14 7.75 -28.89
C GLU A 749 -13.20 8.95 -29.84
N LYS A 750 -12.45 8.92 -30.95
CA LYS A 750 -12.57 9.94 -32.02
C LYS A 750 -13.95 9.91 -32.67
N HIS A 751 -14.51 8.74 -32.94
CA HIS A 751 -15.88 8.63 -33.44
C HIS A 751 -16.87 9.27 -32.47
N VAL A 752 -16.77 8.98 -31.17
CA VAL A 752 -17.59 9.62 -30.13
C VAL A 752 -17.41 11.14 -30.12
N SER A 753 -16.17 11.62 -30.15
CA SER A 753 -15.86 13.06 -30.07
C SER A 753 -16.30 13.83 -31.33
N SER A 754 -16.28 13.17 -32.50
CA SER A 754 -16.69 13.75 -33.79
C SER A 754 -18.19 14.03 -33.90
N LEU A 755 -18.99 13.54 -32.95
CA LEU A 755 -20.43 13.79 -32.86
C LEU A 755 -20.76 15.24 -32.45
N GLY A 756 -19.76 16.05 -32.13
CA GLY A 756 -19.93 17.40 -31.62
C GLY A 756 -20.36 17.40 -30.15
N GLY A 757 -19.98 18.45 -29.42
CA GLY A 757 -20.48 18.72 -28.07
C GLY A 757 -21.94 19.14 -28.09
N ASN A 758 -22.85 18.28 -28.58
CA ASN A 758 -24.26 18.40 -28.23
C ASN A 758 -24.29 18.38 -26.71
N GLY A 759 -24.63 19.53 -26.10
CA GLY A 759 -24.56 19.74 -24.67
C GLY A 759 -25.11 18.51 -23.96
N GLN A 760 -24.37 17.98 -22.99
CA GLN A 760 -24.87 16.91 -22.12
C GLN A 760 -26.32 17.25 -21.82
N SER A 761 -27.25 16.42 -22.30
CA SER A 761 -28.67 16.60 -22.00
C SER A 761 -28.78 16.80 -20.50
N GLU A 762 -29.57 17.77 -20.08
CA GLU A 762 -29.71 18.06 -18.66
C GLU A 762 -30.06 16.75 -17.94
N PRO A 763 -29.27 16.33 -16.93
CA PRO A 763 -29.45 15.03 -16.31
C PRO A 763 -30.87 14.88 -15.77
N LYS A 764 -31.59 13.85 -16.21
CA LYS A 764 -32.96 13.59 -15.74
C LYS A 764 -32.97 13.10 -14.29
N LEU A 765 -31.86 12.53 -13.84
CA LEU A 765 -31.65 12.01 -12.50
C LEU A 765 -30.21 12.28 -12.04
N ASP A 766 -29.98 12.26 -10.72
CA ASP A 766 -28.61 12.34 -10.19
C ASP A 766 -27.87 11.01 -10.39
N HIS A 767 -26.96 11.01 -11.37
CA HIS A 767 -26.18 9.83 -11.74
C HIS A 767 -25.29 9.33 -10.60
N GLN A 768 -24.66 10.24 -9.86
CA GLN A 768 -23.77 9.87 -8.76
C GLN A 768 -24.57 9.31 -7.60
N GLY A 769 -25.74 9.90 -7.30
CA GLY A 769 -26.69 9.36 -6.33
C GLY A 769 -27.13 7.94 -6.65
N LEU A 770 -27.50 7.65 -7.90
CA LEU A 770 -27.92 6.31 -8.32
C LEU A 770 -26.78 5.29 -8.22
N LEU A 771 -25.59 5.66 -8.68
CA LEU A 771 -24.39 4.82 -8.58
C LEU A 771 -24.01 4.53 -7.12
N ALA A 772 -24.10 5.52 -6.25
CA ALA A 772 -23.82 5.37 -4.83
C ALA A 772 -24.85 4.43 -4.16
N CYS A 773 -26.13 4.52 -4.56
CA CYS A 773 -27.16 3.59 -4.10
C CYS A 773 -26.91 2.16 -4.60
N TYR A 774 -26.56 1.99 -5.87
CA TYR A 774 -26.24 0.69 -6.45
C TYR A 774 -25.06 0.03 -5.72
N GLU A 775 -23.98 0.76 -5.49
CA GLU A 775 -22.84 0.25 -4.72
C GLU A 775 -23.24 -0.17 -3.31
N ALA A 776 -23.95 0.71 -2.57
CA ALA A 776 -24.35 0.44 -1.20
C ALA A 776 -25.26 -0.80 -1.11
N LYS A 777 -26.28 -0.89 -1.95
CA LYS A 777 -27.24 -2.01 -1.94
C LYS A 777 -26.63 -3.31 -2.44
N TRP A 778 -25.89 -3.26 -3.54
CA TRP A 778 -25.46 -4.45 -4.27
C TRP A 778 -24.08 -4.96 -3.88
N PHE A 779 -23.11 -4.06 -3.72
CA PHE A 779 -21.73 -4.43 -3.40
C PHE A 779 -21.47 -4.48 -1.90
N GLN A 780 -22.20 -3.70 -1.09
CA GLN A 780 -21.98 -3.65 0.34
C GLN A 780 -23.01 -4.50 1.11
N GLU A 781 -24.28 -4.10 1.15
CA GLU A 781 -25.31 -4.77 1.97
C GLU A 781 -25.47 -6.25 1.60
N ARG A 782 -25.60 -6.57 0.30
CA ARG A 782 -25.79 -7.94 -0.18
C ARG A 782 -24.57 -8.83 0.09
N ARG A 783 -23.36 -8.32 -0.15
CA ARG A 783 -22.11 -9.08 0.11
C ARG A 783 -21.87 -9.27 1.60
N TYR A 784 -22.18 -8.27 2.42
CA TYR A 784 -22.10 -8.39 3.88
C TYR A 784 -23.04 -9.48 4.41
N LYS A 785 -24.28 -9.56 3.92
CA LYS A 785 -25.21 -10.66 4.27
C LYS A 785 -24.64 -12.04 3.90
N ARG A 786 -24.00 -12.18 2.74
CA ARG A 786 -23.31 -13.42 2.35
C ARG A 786 -22.12 -13.73 3.26
N TYR A 787 -21.36 -12.72 3.65
CA TYR A 787 -20.26 -12.86 4.59
C TYR A 787 -20.75 -13.35 5.96
N LEU A 788 -21.83 -12.77 6.50
CA LEU A 788 -22.45 -13.23 7.75
C LEU A 788 -22.86 -14.70 7.68
N ALA A 789 -23.50 -15.12 6.59
CA ALA A 789 -23.84 -16.53 6.39
C ALA A 789 -22.60 -17.45 6.36
N ARG A 790 -21.49 -16.98 5.77
CA ARG A 790 -20.21 -17.72 5.74
C ARG A 790 -19.53 -17.74 7.12
N LEU A 791 -19.65 -16.66 7.89
CA LEU A 791 -19.16 -16.58 9.26
C LEU A 791 -19.91 -17.57 10.15
N ASP A 792 -21.24 -17.62 10.04
CA ASP A 792 -22.06 -18.59 10.76
C ASP A 792 -21.66 -20.03 10.44
N ALA A 793 -21.42 -20.34 9.16
CA ALA A 793 -20.93 -21.64 8.73
C ALA A 793 -19.52 -21.96 9.29
N TYR A 794 -18.59 -21.00 9.25
CA TYR A 794 -17.26 -21.15 9.83
C TYR A 794 -17.30 -21.39 11.34
N GLU A 795 -18.15 -20.67 12.08
CA GLU A 795 -18.32 -20.89 13.52
C GLU A 795 -18.88 -22.28 13.83
N GLN A 796 -19.77 -22.81 12.99
CA GLN A 796 -20.27 -24.18 13.09
C GLN A 796 -19.15 -25.19 12.85
N GLU A 797 -18.38 -25.04 11.76
CA GLU A 797 -17.22 -25.88 11.46
C GLU A 797 -16.18 -25.84 12.60
N LEU A 798 -15.92 -24.67 13.18
CA LEU A 798 -14.99 -24.52 14.30
C LEU A 798 -15.47 -25.27 15.55
N LYS A 799 -16.76 -25.19 15.87
CA LYS A 799 -17.38 -25.94 16.98
C LYS A 799 -17.32 -27.45 16.74
N GLU A 800 -17.58 -27.90 15.51
CA GLU A 800 -17.48 -29.31 15.14
C GLU A 800 -16.04 -29.83 15.19
N SER A 801 -15.09 -29.04 14.69
CA SER A 801 -13.66 -29.34 14.77
C SER A 801 -13.18 -29.49 16.21
N ALA A 802 -13.62 -28.59 17.10
CA ALA A 802 -13.34 -28.68 18.54
C ALA A 802 -13.97 -29.93 19.17
N LYS A 803 -15.17 -30.32 18.74
CA LYS A 803 -15.87 -31.52 19.21
C LYS A 803 -15.20 -32.82 18.73
N GLN A 804 -14.68 -32.83 17.50
CA GLN A 804 -14.06 -33.99 16.87
C GLN A 804 -12.54 -34.10 17.14
N ASN A 805 -11.94 -33.15 17.87
CA ASN A 805 -10.47 -33.04 18.06
C ASN A 805 -9.70 -33.01 16.72
N VAL A 806 -10.29 -32.42 15.69
CA VAL A 806 -9.68 -32.21 14.37
C VAL A 806 -9.10 -30.79 14.32
N PRO A 807 -8.06 -30.50 13.50
CA PRO A 807 -7.52 -29.15 13.40
C PRO A 807 -8.57 -28.12 12.94
N PRO A 808 -8.61 -26.92 13.54
CA PRO A 808 -9.60 -25.91 13.23
C PRO A 808 -9.55 -25.50 11.75
N PRO A 809 -10.70 -25.15 11.14
CA PRO A 809 -10.73 -24.60 9.79
C PRO A 809 -9.85 -23.34 9.69
N LYS A 810 -9.36 -23.04 8.48
CA LYS A 810 -8.57 -21.82 8.23
C LYS A 810 -9.39 -20.59 8.64
N PRO A 811 -8.81 -19.63 9.39
CA PRO A 811 -9.53 -18.44 9.83
C PRO A 811 -10.21 -17.71 8.67
N LEU A 812 -11.47 -17.33 8.86
CA LEU A 812 -12.18 -16.50 7.88
C LEU A 812 -11.61 -15.08 7.93
N ALA A 813 -11.18 -14.55 6.79
CA ALA A 813 -10.69 -13.17 6.68
C ALA A 813 -11.82 -12.17 7.02
N PRO A 814 -11.52 -11.03 7.66
CA PRO A 814 -12.52 -10.01 7.98
C PRO A 814 -13.19 -9.48 6.71
N TYR A 815 -14.48 -9.14 6.81
CA TYR A 815 -15.22 -8.53 5.71
C TYR A 815 -14.60 -7.20 5.29
N ARG A 816 -14.30 -7.07 4.00
CA ARG A 816 -13.95 -5.80 3.35
C ARG A 816 -15.11 -5.38 2.46
N GLU A 817 -15.48 -4.10 2.55
CA GLU A 817 -16.52 -3.54 1.68
C GLU A 817 -16.13 -3.70 0.21
N GLY A 818 -17.08 -4.19 -0.59
CA GLY A 818 -16.94 -4.17 -2.04
C GLY A 818 -17.22 -2.76 -2.57
N TYR A 819 -16.40 -2.31 -3.51
CA TYR A 819 -16.62 -1.06 -4.24
C TYR A 819 -16.76 -1.34 -5.72
N ILE A 820 -17.53 -0.49 -6.40
CA ILE A 820 -17.62 -0.54 -7.86
C ILE A 820 -16.31 0.01 -8.45
N ALA A 821 -15.70 -0.76 -9.35
CA ALA A 821 -14.51 -0.33 -10.08
C ALA A 821 -14.85 0.86 -10.98
N TYR A 822 -13.84 1.66 -11.35
CA TYR A 822 -14.06 2.83 -12.19
C TYR A 822 -14.64 2.44 -13.54
N PHE A 823 -14.07 1.39 -14.14
CA PHE A 823 -14.56 0.84 -15.40
C PHE A 823 -16.07 0.51 -15.34
N GLN A 824 -16.53 -0.16 -14.28
CA GLN A 824 -17.94 -0.51 -14.09
C GLN A 824 -18.82 0.75 -13.93
N ALA A 825 -18.34 1.73 -13.16
CA ALA A 825 -19.06 3.00 -12.98
C ALA A 825 -19.22 3.76 -14.31
N GLU A 826 -18.19 3.76 -15.17
CA GLU A 826 -18.27 4.40 -16.49
C GLU A 826 -19.28 3.72 -17.43
N GLN A 827 -19.41 2.39 -17.37
CA GLN A 827 -20.44 1.66 -18.13
C GLN A 827 -21.85 2.13 -17.73
N VAL A 828 -22.12 2.24 -16.43
CA VAL A 828 -23.41 2.71 -15.93
C VAL A 828 -23.63 4.19 -16.26
N LYS A 829 -22.62 5.06 -16.08
CA LYS A 829 -22.72 6.48 -16.47
C LYS A 829 -23.06 6.64 -17.94
N ALA A 830 -22.48 5.83 -18.83
CA ALA A 830 -22.78 5.87 -20.25
C ALA A 830 -24.24 5.50 -20.54
N LEU A 831 -24.80 4.50 -19.86
CA LEU A 831 -26.24 4.17 -19.96
C LEU A 831 -27.13 5.32 -19.47
N LEU A 832 -26.78 5.96 -18.36
CA LEU A 832 -27.54 7.09 -17.83
C LEU A 832 -27.47 8.33 -18.74
N GLN A 833 -26.29 8.64 -19.27
CA GLN A 833 -26.11 9.72 -20.25
C GLN A 833 -26.90 9.47 -21.53
N GLU A 834 -26.95 8.22 -22.01
CA GLU A 834 -27.80 7.88 -23.15
C GLU A 834 -29.28 8.04 -22.80
N TRP A 835 -29.71 7.59 -21.62
CA TRP A 835 -31.07 7.78 -21.13
C TRP A 835 -31.48 9.26 -21.09
N ASP A 836 -30.60 10.17 -20.65
CA ASP A 836 -30.87 11.61 -20.65
C ASP A 836 -31.12 12.17 -22.05
N SER A 837 -30.49 11.58 -23.08
CA SER A 837 -30.68 11.98 -24.46
C SER A 837 -32.01 11.52 -25.07
N LEU A 838 -32.65 10.50 -24.51
CA LEU A 838 -33.92 9.96 -24.99
C LEU A 838 -35.10 10.86 -24.60
N LYS A 839 -36.25 10.75 -25.29
CA LYS A 839 -37.49 11.42 -24.86
C LYS A 839 -38.24 10.69 -23.75
N GLU A 840 -37.95 9.40 -23.57
CA GLU A 840 -38.61 8.54 -22.59
C GLU A 840 -38.24 8.93 -21.16
N THR A 841 -39.18 8.80 -20.23
CA THR A 841 -39.03 9.19 -18.81
C THR A 841 -39.57 8.14 -17.83
N ASP A 842 -40.17 7.03 -18.29
CA ASP A 842 -40.66 5.99 -17.39
C ASP A 842 -39.50 5.32 -16.60
N PRO A 843 -39.41 5.51 -15.27
CA PRO A 843 -38.33 4.93 -14.46
C PRO A 843 -38.34 3.41 -14.46
N ARG A 844 -39.48 2.77 -14.74
CA ARG A 844 -39.60 1.32 -14.84
C ARG A 844 -38.78 0.75 -15.99
N ILE A 845 -38.66 1.52 -17.09
CA ILE A 845 -37.85 1.13 -18.25
C ILE A 845 -36.38 1.19 -17.87
N LEU A 846 -35.94 2.32 -17.30
CA LEU A 846 -34.55 2.50 -16.88
C LEU A 846 -34.13 1.43 -15.85
N ALA A 847 -34.97 1.16 -14.86
CA ALA A 847 -34.72 0.13 -13.84
C ALA A 847 -34.54 -1.27 -14.46
N TYR A 848 -35.35 -1.61 -15.47
CA TYR A 848 -35.21 -2.87 -16.18
C TYR A 848 -33.93 -2.93 -17.01
N VAL A 849 -33.63 -1.88 -17.78
CA VAL A 849 -32.41 -1.82 -18.60
C VAL A 849 -31.17 -1.98 -17.72
N LEU A 850 -31.06 -1.21 -16.64
CA LEU A 850 -29.95 -1.32 -15.69
C LEU A 850 -29.90 -2.71 -15.05
N GLY A 851 -31.04 -3.28 -14.66
CA GLY A 851 -31.13 -4.60 -14.05
C GLY A 851 -30.74 -5.76 -14.98
N SER A 852 -31.22 -5.74 -16.23
CA SER A 852 -30.89 -6.74 -17.25
C SER A 852 -29.43 -6.64 -17.64
N VAL A 853 -28.93 -5.45 -17.99
CA VAL A 853 -27.53 -5.27 -18.36
C VAL A 853 -26.62 -5.65 -17.20
N SER A 854 -26.95 -5.26 -15.96
CA SER A 854 -26.21 -5.68 -14.76
C SER A 854 -26.18 -7.21 -14.58
N TYR A 855 -27.22 -7.94 -15.00
CA TYR A 855 -27.20 -9.40 -14.99
C TYR A 855 -26.33 -9.95 -16.14
N ASP A 856 -26.64 -9.56 -17.37
CA ASP A 856 -26.06 -10.09 -18.61
C ASP A 856 -24.56 -9.78 -18.72
N SER A 857 -24.12 -8.65 -18.16
CA SER A 857 -22.71 -8.24 -18.09
C SER A 857 -22.02 -8.56 -16.76
N ALA A 858 -22.63 -9.37 -15.88
CA ALA A 858 -22.14 -9.65 -14.52
C ALA A 858 -21.63 -8.39 -13.78
N ASP A 859 -22.57 -7.50 -13.48
CA ASP A 859 -22.34 -6.22 -12.80
C ASP A 859 -21.42 -5.28 -13.60
N PHE A 860 -21.62 -5.19 -14.92
CA PHE A 860 -20.90 -4.27 -15.82
C PHE A 860 -19.40 -4.56 -15.95
N VAL A 861 -18.97 -5.77 -15.58
CA VAL A 861 -17.60 -6.27 -15.80
C VAL A 861 -17.47 -6.88 -17.22
N HIS A 862 -18.58 -7.45 -17.69
CA HIS A 862 -18.96 -8.09 -18.95
C HIS A 862 -19.09 -7.22 -20.20
N ILE A 863 -18.02 -6.97 -20.96
CA ILE A 863 -18.17 -6.36 -22.31
C ILE A 863 -17.74 -7.28 -23.46
N SER A 864 -17.31 -8.51 -23.18
CA SER A 864 -17.04 -9.56 -24.18
C SER A 864 -16.96 -10.94 -23.51
N GLU A 865 -17.15 -11.99 -24.29
CA GLU A 865 -17.03 -13.38 -23.83
C GLU A 865 -15.57 -13.81 -23.58
N ASN A 866 -15.43 -14.81 -22.70
CA ASN A 866 -14.14 -15.41 -22.43
C ASN A 866 -13.71 -16.40 -23.51
N LEU A 867 -12.55 -16.16 -24.13
CA LEU A 867 -11.99 -17.02 -25.18
C LEU A 867 -10.61 -17.59 -24.90
N SER A 868 -10.07 -17.45 -23.68
CA SER A 868 -8.72 -17.92 -23.34
C SER A 868 -8.74 -18.90 -22.19
N PHE A 869 -8.59 -20.18 -22.49
CA PHE A 869 -8.60 -21.27 -21.52
C PHE A 869 -7.24 -21.96 -21.48
N SER A 870 -6.71 -22.14 -20.27
CA SER A 870 -5.42 -22.82 -20.03
C SER A 870 -5.55 -24.34 -19.92
N SER A 871 -6.78 -24.84 -19.69
CA SER A 871 -7.08 -26.27 -19.72
C SER A 871 -8.47 -26.53 -20.27
N VAL A 872 -8.68 -27.73 -20.81
CA VAL A 872 -9.98 -28.14 -21.40
C VAL A 872 -11.11 -28.07 -20.37
N SER A 873 -10.83 -28.37 -19.11
CA SER A 873 -11.82 -28.32 -18.02
C SER A 873 -12.35 -26.92 -17.74
N GLN A 874 -11.65 -25.86 -18.17
CA GLN A 874 -12.09 -24.48 -18.02
C GLN A 874 -13.05 -24.03 -19.13
N ILE A 875 -13.07 -24.73 -20.28
CA ILE A 875 -13.96 -24.39 -21.39
C ILE A 875 -15.43 -24.66 -20.95
N PRO A 876 -16.37 -23.72 -21.17
CA PRO A 876 -17.77 -23.93 -20.84
C PRO A 876 -18.30 -25.24 -21.44
N ARG A 877 -18.99 -26.05 -20.63
CA ARG A 877 -19.52 -27.35 -21.08
C ARG A 877 -20.38 -27.24 -22.33
N VAL A 878 -21.12 -26.14 -22.47
CA VAL A 878 -21.93 -25.85 -23.66
C VAL A 878 -21.05 -25.70 -24.91
N TRP A 879 -19.88 -25.09 -24.79
CA TRP A 879 -18.94 -24.91 -25.90
C TRP A 879 -18.21 -26.20 -26.24
N VAL A 880 -17.84 -27.00 -25.22
CA VAL A 880 -17.30 -28.36 -25.44
C VAL A 880 -18.31 -29.21 -26.21
N ALA A 881 -19.58 -29.24 -25.76
CA ALA A 881 -20.64 -29.97 -26.45
C ALA A 881 -20.87 -29.46 -27.89
N ARG A 882 -20.69 -28.15 -28.13
CA ARG A 882 -20.74 -27.58 -29.48
C ARG A 882 -19.57 -28.06 -30.34
N ILE A 883 -18.35 -28.07 -29.80
CA ILE A 883 -17.17 -28.58 -30.50
C ILE A 883 -17.35 -30.07 -30.83
N ASP A 884 -17.92 -30.86 -29.92
CA ASP A 884 -18.22 -32.27 -30.17
C ASP A 884 -19.21 -32.45 -31.33
N LYS A 885 -20.26 -31.61 -31.39
CA LYS A 885 -21.19 -31.58 -32.52
C LYS A 885 -20.49 -31.22 -33.83
N ILE A 886 -19.66 -30.18 -33.81
CA ILE A 886 -18.86 -29.76 -34.97
C ILE A 886 -17.94 -30.90 -35.43
N ASN A 887 -17.30 -31.61 -34.49
CA ASN A 887 -16.42 -32.73 -34.78
C ASN A 887 -17.18 -33.93 -35.38
N ALA A 888 -18.39 -34.20 -34.91
CA ALA A 888 -19.27 -35.20 -35.52
C ALA A 888 -19.59 -34.85 -36.99
N ASP A 889 -19.97 -33.59 -37.25
CA ASP A 889 -20.28 -33.11 -38.61
C ASP A 889 -19.04 -33.12 -39.53
N ARG A 890 -17.87 -32.76 -39.01
CA ARG A 890 -16.59 -32.82 -39.74
C ARG A 890 -16.24 -34.26 -40.12
N THR A 891 -16.37 -35.18 -39.17
CA THR A 891 -16.11 -36.61 -39.38
C THR A 891 -17.07 -37.19 -40.43
N ALA A 892 -18.36 -36.83 -40.36
CA ALA A 892 -19.36 -37.22 -41.36
C ALA A 892 -19.04 -36.70 -42.77
N LYS A 893 -18.34 -35.56 -42.89
CA LYS A 893 -17.87 -34.95 -44.14
C LYS A 893 -16.46 -35.39 -44.56
N GLY A 894 -15.85 -36.37 -43.88
CA GLY A 894 -14.51 -36.87 -44.18
C GLY A 894 -13.35 -35.95 -43.76
N ALA A 895 -13.60 -34.95 -42.92
CA ALA A 895 -12.58 -34.05 -42.39
C ALA A 895 -12.14 -34.49 -40.97
N PRO A 896 -10.86 -34.29 -40.58
CA PRO A 896 -10.40 -34.65 -39.24
C PRO A 896 -11.07 -33.80 -38.16
N PRO A 897 -11.35 -34.39 -36.98
CA PRO A 897 -11.88 -33.66 -35.84
C PRO A 897 -10.88 -32.60 -35.35
N ILE A 898 -11.42 -31.51 -34.81
CA ILE A 898 -10.67 -30.46 -34.15
C ILE A 898 -10.21 -30.97 -32.79
N ASP A 899 -8.92 -30.90 -32.56
CA ASP A 899 -8.31 -31.21 -31.26
C ASP A 899 -8.48 -30.02 -30.32
N VAL A 900 -9.29 -30.21 -29.27
CA VAL A 900 -9.63 -29.16 -28.29
C VAL A 900 -8.39 -28.61 -27.58
N SER A 901 -7.33 -29.42 -27.43
CA SER A 901 -6.08 -28.97 -26.81
C SER A 901 -5.38 -27.87 -27.64
N LYS A 902 -5.59 -27.83 -28.96
CA LYS A 902 -5.05 -26.80 -29.86
C LYS A 902 -5.82 -25.47 -29.79
N LEU A 903 -7.02 -25.49 -29.22
CA LEU A 903 -7.83 -24.29 -28.99
C LEU A 903 -7.47 -23.59 -27.68
N LEU A 904 -6.72 -24.25 -26.79
CA LEU A 904 -6.29 -23.67 -25.52
C LEU A 904 -5.36 -22.48 -25.77
N ASN A 905 -5.62 -21.37 -25.07
CA ASN A 905 -4.94 -20.09 -25.25
C ASN A 905 -4.85 -19.60 -26.71
N ASN A 906 -5.77 -20.05 -27.58
CA ASN A 906 -5.85 -19.64 -28.98
C ASN A 906 -7.23 -19.03 -29.28
N PRO A 907 -7.48 -17.78 -28.81
CA PRO A 907 -8.81 -17.21 -28.74
C PRO A 907 -9.43 -16.93 -30.12
N VAL A 908 -8.62 -16.63 -31.14
CA VAL A 908 -9.09 -16.43 -32.52
C VAL A 908 -9.61 -17.76 -33.09
N GLU A 909 -8.82 -18.82 -32.97
CA GLU A 909 -9.20 -20.14 -33.47
C GLU A 909 -10.38 -20.72 -32.68
N LEU A 910 -10.42 -20.52 -31.37
CA LEU A 910 -11.56 -20.89 -30.54
C LEU A 910 -12.83 -20.13 -30.95
N ALA A 911 -12.76 -18.80 -31.12
CA ALA A 911 -13.90 -17.99 -31.55
C ALA A 911 -14.43 -18.42 -32.93
N ASN A 912 -13.52 -18.65 -33.89
CA ASN A 912 -13.88 -19.14 -35.22
C ASN A 912 -14.46 -20.56 -35.18
N THR A 913 -14.03 -21.40 -34.23
CA THR A 913 -14.62 -22.73 -34.02
C THR A 913 -16.03 -22.63 -33.45
N ILE A 914 -16.22 -21.84 -32.38
CA ILE A 914 -17.49 -21.74 -31.66
C ILE A 914 -18.56 -20.99 -32.45
N TRP A 915 -18.21 -19.87 -33.08
CA TRP A 915 -19.17 -18.99 -33.75
C TRP A 915 -19.01 -18.94 -35.27
N GLY A 916 -17.87 -19.38 -35.83
CA GLY A 916 -17.60 -19.31 -37.27
C GLY A 916 -17.87 -20.60 -38.05
N SER A 917 -18.23 -21.69 -37.39
CA SER A 917 -18.38 -23.02 -38.03
C SER A 917 -19.68 -23.23 -38.80
N ASN A 918 -20.73 -22.44 -38.51
CA ASN A 918 -22.02 -22.52 -39.18
C ASN A 918 -22.56 -21.12 -39.51
N LYS A 919 -23.01 -20.93 -40.76
CA LYS A 919 -23.65 -19.69 -41.21
C LYS A 919 -25.04 -19.51 -40.61
N GLU A 920 -25.78 -20.60 -40.39
CA GLU A 920 -27.18 -20.54 -39.94
C GLU A 920 -27.34 -20.06 -38.50
N ASP A 921 -26.31 -20.20 -37.66
CA ASP A 921 -26.43 -19.87 -36.23
C ASP A 921 -26.23 -18.36 -35.95
N TYR A 922 -25.39 -17.66 -36.75
CA TYR A 922 -24.94 -16.29 -36.46
C TYR A 922 -24.71 -15.40 -37.70
N GLY A 923 -24.97 -15.91 -38.90
CA GLY A 923 -24.66 -15.24 -40.16
C GLY A 923 -23.16 -15.13 -40.48
N ASN A 924 -22.29 -15.73 -39.66
CA ASN A 924 -20.84 -15.75 -39.84
C ASN A 924 -20.46 -16.60 -41.05
N ILE A 925 -19.47 -16.16 -41.84
CA ILE A 925 -19.03 -16.85 -43.04
C ILE A 925 -18.08 -18.00 -42.65
N PRO A 926 -18.41 -19.28 -42.94
CA PRO A 926 -17.53 -20.38 -42.60
C PRO A 926 -16.17 -20.28 -43.32
N GLY A 927 -15.09 -20.44 -42.54
CA GLY A 927 -13.72 -20.32 -43.05
C GLY A 927 -13.17 -18.89 -43.11
N SER A 928 -13.96 -17.87 -42.74
CA SER A 928 -13.44 -16.51 -42.50
C SER A 928 -13.06 -16.31 -41.03
N ASN A 929 -12.62 -15.10 -40.68
CA ASN A 929 -12.36 -14.68 -39.31
C ASN A 929 -13.61 -14.14 -38.59
N ASP A 930 -14.81 -14.36 -39.13
CA ASP A 930 -16.06 -13.77 -38.62
C ASP A 930 -16.39 -14.20 -37.19
N GLY A 931 -16.00 -15.42 -36.79
CA GLY A 931 -16.23 -15.87 -35.42
C GLY A 931 -15.45 -15.04 -34.41
N TRP A 932 -14.23 -14.60 -34.77
CA TRP A 932 -13.46 -13.64 -34.00
C TRP A 932 -14.00 -12.22 -34.18
N ASP A 933 -14.18 -11.75 -35.42
CA ASP A 933 -14.51 -10.36 -35.72
C ASP A 933 -15.89 -9.97 -35.16
N PHE A 934 -16.86 -10.89 -35.11
CA PHE A 934 -18.22 -10.69 -34.58
C PHE A 934 -18.50 -11.51 -33.32
N ARG A 935 -17.47 -11.79 -32.52
CA ARG A 935 -17.64 -12.36 -31.17
C ARG A 935 -18.55 -11.48 -30.29
N PRO A 936 -19.16 -12.03 -29.23
CA PRO A 936 -19.94 -11.28 -28.24
C PRO A 936 -19.20 -10.02 -27.76
N ARG A 937 -19.80 -8.83 -27.92
CA ARG A 937 -19.26 -7.56 -27.39
C ARG A 937 -20.32 -6.58 -26.92
N GLY A 938 -19.89 -5.66 -26.06
CA GLY A 938 -20.68 -4.59 -25.49
C GLY A 938 -21.54 -5.05 -24.30
N MET A 939 -22.11 -4.10 -23.59
CA MET A 939 -23.05 -4.29 -22.49
C MET A 939 -24.23 -5.22 -22.84
N TYR A 940 -24.72 -5.13 -24.09
CA TYR A 940 -25.79 -5.98 -24.61
C TYR A 940 -25.26 -7.27 -25.26
N GLN A 941 -23.94 -7.51 -25.33
CA GLN A 941 -23.34 -8.77 -25.81
C GLN A 941 -23.76 -9.18 -27.24
N LEU A 942 -23.66 -8.27 -28.21
CA LEU A 942 -23.94 -8.60 -29.63
C LEU A 942 -23.04 -9.70 -30.15
N VAL A 943 -23.62 -10.73 -30.78
CA VAL A 943 -22.92 -11.91 -31.29
C VAL A 943 -23.30 -12.22 -32.72
N GLY A 944 -22.31 -12.47 -33.57
CA GLY A 944 -22.50 -12.88 -34.96
C GLY A 944 -22.71 -11.74 -35.93
N ARG A 945 -22.21 -11.90 -37.15
CA ARG A 945 -22.33 -10.92 -38.25
C ARG A 945 -23.78 -10.46 -38.45
N GLU A 946 -24.76 -11.35 -38.30
CA GLU A 946 -26.17 -11.02 -38.45
C GLU A 946 -26.63 -9.97 -37.43
N GLN A 947 -26.29 -10.15 -36.15
CA GLN A 947 -26.71 -9.20 -35.12
C GLN A 947 -26.02 -7.86 -35.29
N TYR A 948 -24.70 -7.84 -35.57
CA TYR A 948 -23.97 -6.60 -35.85
C TYR A 948 -24.54 -5.85 -37.06
N ALA A 949 -24.89 -6.57 -38.12
CA ALA A 949 -25.50 -5.98 -39.31
C ALA A 949 -26.92 -5.45 -39.04
N ARG A 950 -27.70 -6.16 -38.22
CA ARG A 950 -29.04 -5.75 -37.82
C ARG A 950 -29.01 -4.46 -37.00
N GLU A 951 -28.08 -4.33 -36.07
CA GLU A 951 -27.98 -3.14 -35.21
C GLU A 951 -27.39 -1.91 -35.91
N ARG A 952 -26.81 -2.06 -37.11
CA ARG A 952 -26.30 -0.94 -37.91
C ARG A 952 -27.37 0.12 -38.18
N GLY A 953 -28.56 -0.29 -38.63
CA GLY A 953 -29.67 0.61 -38.96
C GLY A 953 -30.21 1.36 -37.72
N PRO A 954 -30.59 0.65 -36.65
CA PRO A 954 -30.97 1.24 -35.36
C PRO A 954 -29.92 2.21 -34.82
N LEU A 955 -28.62 1.87 -34.87
CA LEU A 955 -27.54 2.74 -34.39
C LEU A 955 -27.43 4.04 -35.20
N GLN A 956 -27.56 3.96 -36.52
CA GLN A 956 -27.55 5.14 -37.40
C GLN A 956 -28.78 6.03 -37.19
N LYS A 957 -29.95 5.43 -36.92
CA LYS A 957 -31.23 6.14 -36.78
C LYS A 957 -31.48 6.70 -35.37
N PHE A 958 -31.14 5.95 -34.33
CA PHE A 958 -31.48 6.25 -32.94
C PHE A 958 -30.25 6.52 -32.08
N GLY A 959 -29.12 5.84 -32.34
CA GLY A 959 -27.87 6.07 -31.61
C GLY A 959 -27.12 7.34 -32.01
N GLN A 960 -27.52 8.01 -33.10
CA GLN A 960 -26.98 9.28 -33.58
C GLN A 960 -25.49 9.24 -33.97
N ILE A 961 -24.99 8.09 -34.45
CA ILE A 961 -23.61 7.94 -34.98
C ILE A 961 -23.63 7.53 -36.46
N PRO A 962 -23.99 8.44 -37.39
CA PRO A 962 -24.24 8.06 -38.79
C PRO A 962 -22.99 7.55 -39.52
N SER A 963 -21.78 7.89 -39.05
CA SER A 963 -20.50 7.53 -39.67
C SER A 963 -19.85 6.25 -39.13
N LEU A 964 -20.36 5.67 -38.04
CA LEU A 964 -19.80 4.44 -37.45
C LEU A 964 -20.51 3.21 -38.02
N ASP A 965 -19.76 2.35 -38.69
CA ASP A 965 -20.24 1.04 -39.12
C ASP A 965 -19.61 -0.05 -38.24
N ILE A 966 -20.39 -0.55 -37.28
CA ILE A 966 -19.97 -1.62 -36.36
C ILE A 966 -19.76 -2.97 -37.08
N THR A 967 -20.18 -3.10 -38.34
CA THR A 967 -19.84 -4.29 -39.15
C THR A 967 -18.44 -4.22 -39.75
N VAL A 968 -17.87 -3.01 -39.85
CA VAL A 968 -16.50 -2.75 -40.32
C VAL A 968 -15.55 -2.59 -39.13
N PHE A 969 -16.03 -1.96 -38.05
CA PHE A 969 -15.27 -1.73 -36.83
C PHE A 969 -16.02 -2.24 -35.58
N PRO A 970 -16.11 -3.58 -35.40
CA PRO A 970 -16.87 -4.18 -34.30
C PRO A 970 -16.28 -3.92 -32.91
N ASP A 971 -14.97 -3.65 -32.80
CA ASP A 971 -14.30 -3.34 -31.53
C ASP A 971 -14.70 -1.97 -30.95
N ALA A 972 -15.42 -1.14 -31.71
CA ALA A 972 -16.03 0.10 -31.21
C ALA A 972 -16.96 -0.14 -30.00
N LEU A 973 -17.55 -1.34 -29.88
CA LEU A 973 -18.43 -1.74 -28.77
C LEU A 973 -17.71 -1.83 -27.41
N TRP A 974 -16.38 -1.80 -27.37
CA TRP A 974 -15.66 -1.68 -26.10
C TRP A 974 -15.75 -0.29 -25.48
N ASN A 975 -16.09 0.73 -26.28
CA ASN A 975 -16.37 2.07 -25.76
C ASN A 975 -17.74 2.08 -25.07
N ALA A 976 -17.77 2.49 -23.80
CA ALA A 976 -18.98 2.49 -22.98
C ALA A 976 -20.15 3.28 -23.60
N LYS A 977 -19.87 4.44 -24.24
CA LYS A 977 -20.90 5.29 -24.86
C LYS A 977 -21.49 4.65 -26.11
N ILE A 978 -20.64 4.07 -26.96
CA ILE A 978 -21.08 3.35 -28.16
C ILE A 978 -21.91 2.12 -27.74
N SER A 979 -21.43 1.38 -26.73
CA SER A 979 -22.15 0.24 -26.21
C SER A 979 -23.50 0.62 -25.62
N ALA A 980 -23.60 1.71 -24.84
CA ALA A 980 -24.87 2.18 -24.27
C ALA A 980 -25.88 2.54 -25.37
N LYS A 981 -25.43 3.24 -26.41
CA LYS A 981 -26.25 3.58 -27.59
C LYS A 981 -26.78 2.34 -28.30
N VAL A 982 -25.94 1.33 -28.49
CA VAL A 982 -26.35 0.06 -29.08
C VAL A 982 -27.38 -0.65 -28.20
N THR A 983 -27.16 -0.72 -26.89
CA THR A 983 -28.13 -1.31 -25.94
C THR A 983 -29.50 -0.65 -26.05
N PHE A 984 -29.57 0.68 -25.98
CA PHE A 984 -30.84 1.40 -26.05
C PHE A 984 -31.48 1.32 -27.43
N ALA A 985 -30.70 1.47 -28.51
CA ALA A 985 -31.22 1.34 -29.88
C ALA A 985 -31.81 -0.05 -30.14
N HIS A 986 -31.15 -1.11 -29.65
CA HIS A 986 -31.66 -2.47 -29.75
C HIS A 986 -33.00 -2.59 -29.02
N PHE A 987 -33.07 -2.20 -27.74
CA PHE A 987 -34.30 -2.32 -26.93
C PHE A 987 -35.48 -1.47 -27.44
N GLN A 988 -35.23 -0.39 -28.17
CA GLN A 988 -36.26 0.45 -28.78
C GLN A 988 -36.76 -0.06 -30.13
N THR A 989 -36.01 -0.93 -30.81
CA THR A 989 -36.32 -1.30 -32.20
C THR A 989 -36.54 -2.79 -32.40
N PHE A 990 -35.88 -3.64 -31.64
CA PHE A 990 -36.05 -5.08 -31.72
C PHE A 990 -37.40 -5.48 -31.13
N LYS A 991 -38.11 -6.37 -31.84
CA LYS A 991 -39.47 -6.79 -31.48
C LYS A 991 -39.49 -8.22 -30.95
N TYR A 992 -40.00 -8.37 -29.74
CA TYR A 992 -40.32 -9.62 -29.07
C TYR A 992 -41.80 -9.91 -29.23
N SER A 993 -42.14 -10.92 -30.05
CA SER A 993 -43.54 -11.30 -30.31
C SER A 993 -44.41 -10.10 -30.76
N GLY A 994 -43.83 -9.20 -31.56
CA GLY A 994 -44.52 -8.04 -32.14
C GLY A 994 -44.36 -6.71 -31.40
N ASN A 995 -43.94 -6.72 -30.13
CA ASN A 995 -43.73 -5.53 -29.30
C ASN A 995 -42.24 -5.31 -29.00
N THR A 996 -41.80 -4.06 -28.91
CA THR A 996 -40.45 -3.70 -28.44
C THR A 996 -40.33 -3.88 -26.94
N LEU A 997 -39.09 -3.90 -26.40
CA LEU A 997 -38.89 -3.99 -24.96
C LEU A 997 -39.56 -2.82 -24.22
N PHE A 998 -39.48 -1.62 -24.81
CA PHE A 998 -40.08 -0.41 -24.26
C PHE A 998 -41.60 -0.55 -24.17
N GLU A 999 -42.26 -1.04 -25.23
CA GLU A 999 -43.71 -1.28 -25.25
C GLU A 999 -44.12 -2.34 -24.20
N LEU A 1000 -43.34 -3.42 -24.05
CA LEU A 1000 -43.60 -4.44 -23.02
C LEU A 1000 -43.44 -3.90 -21.60
N LEU A 1001 -42.47 -3.02 -21.36
CA LEU A 1001 -42.22 -2.43 -20.04
C LEU A 1001 -43.26 -1.38 -19.66
N GLN A 1002 -43.85 -0.70 -20.65
CA GLN A 1002 -44.97 0.23 -20.46
C GLN A 1002 -46.25 -0.49 -20.03
N ASP A 1003 -46.44 -1.77 -20.39
CA ASP A 1003 -47.55 -2.57 -19.86
C ASP A 1003 -47.28 -2.98 -18.40
N LYS A 1004 -47.83 -2.20 -17.47
CA LYS A 1004 -47.69 -2.42 -16.03
C LYS A 1004 -48.28 -3.75 -15.53
N LYS A 1005 -49.09 -4.46 -16.34
CA LYS A 1005 -49.63 -5.79 -15.99
C LYS A 1005 -48.57 -6.87 -16.07
N LEU A 1006 -47.58 -6.72 -16.94
CA LEU A 1006 -46.45 -7.63 -17.02
C LEU A 1006 -45.56 -7.41 -15.81
N SER A 1007 -44.96 -8.46 -15.23
CA SER A 1007 -43.89 -8.30 -14.25
C SER A 1007 -42.55 -8.21 -14.97
N TRP A 1008 -41.48 -7.70 -14.34
CA TRP A 1008 -40.15 -7.73 -14.95
C TRP A 1008 -39.67 -9.14 -15.28
N ALA A 1009 -40.02 -10.14 -14.47
CA ALA A 1009 -39.77 -11.55 -14.77
C ALA A 1009 -40.51 -12.00 -16.06
N ALA A 1010 -41.77 -11.58 -16.23
CA ALA A 1010 -42.54 -11.87 -17.44
C ALA A 1010 -41.95 -11.16 -18.67
N VAL A 1011 -41.48 -9.91 -18.53
CA VAL A 1011 -40.79 -9.18 -19.61
C VAL A 1011 -39.52 -9.92 -20.03
N ARG A 1012 -38.69 -10.38 -19.08
CA ARG A 1012 -37.51 -11.20 -19.40
C ARG A 1012 -37.89 -12.50 -20.10
N GLY A 1013 -39.01 -13.11 -19.75
CA GLY A 1013 -39.55 -14.28 -20.44
C GLY A 1013 -39.89 -14.05 -21.93
N PHE A 1014 -40.16 -12.81 -22.36
CA PHE A 1014 -40.38 -12.49 -23.78
C PHE A 1014 -39.07 -12.27 -24.57
N GLN A 1015 -37.98 -11.93 -23.90
CA GLN A 1015 -36.67 -11.74 -24.53
C GLN A 1015 -36.12 -13.10 -24.98
N SER A 1016 -36.20 -13.38 -26.28
CA SER A 1016 -35.77 -14.65 -26.89
C SER A 1016 -34.34 -14.62 -27.44
N ASP A 1017 -33.75 -13.44 -27.44
CA ASP A 1017 -32.38 -13.13 -27.83
C ASP A 1017 -31.37 -13.22 -26.66
N MET A 1018 -31.87 -13.49 -25.44
CA MET A 1018 -31.12 -13.55 -24.19
C MET A 1018 -31.58 -14.71 -23.32
N ASP A 1019 -30.75 -15.11 -22.34
CA ASP A 1019 -31.06 -16.19 -21.39
C ASP A 1019 -32.29 -15.83 -20.55
N ASN A 1020 -33.35 -16.64 -20.67
CA ASN A 1020 -34.66 -16.33 -20.10
C ASN A 1020 -35.26 -17.48 -19.28
N ALA A 1021 -34.43 -18.38 -18.73
CA ALA A 1021 -34.93 -19.43 -17.85
C ALA A 1021 -35.52 -18.82 -16.56
N ALA A 1022 -36.33 -19.59 -15.83
CA ALA A 1022 -37.01 -19.09 -14.63
C ALA A 1022 -36.04 -18.54 -13.56
N SER A 1023 -34.82 -19.11 -13.47
CA SER A 1023 -33.73 -18.59 -12.62
C SER A 1023 -33.28 -17.19 -13.05
N ASP A 1024 -33.15 -16.98 -14.35
CA ASP A 1024 -32.60 -15.76 -14.94
C ASP A 1024 -33.64 -14.64 -14.85
N GLN A 1025 -34.90 -14.97 -15.11
CA GLN A 1025 -36.05 -14.08 -14.88
C GLN A 1025 -36.10 -13.58 -13.43
N ALA A 1026 -35.87 -14.46 -12.45
CA ALA A 1026 -35.87 -14.09 -11.04
C ALA A 1026 -34.69 -13.16 -10.69
N LEU A 1027 -33.50 -13.42 -11.23
CA LEU A 1027 -32.30 -12.62 -10.97
C LEU A 1027 -32.36 -11.24 -11.64
N VAL A 1028 -32.86 -11.15 -12.88
CA VAL A 1028 -33.11 -9.87 -13.55
C VAL A 1028 -34.14 -9.06 -12.77
N LYS A 1029 -35.23 -9.70 -12.33
CA LYS A 1029 -36.25 -9.06 -11.49
C LYS A 1029 -35.66 -8.49 -10.19
N GLU A 1030 -34.86 -9.27 -9.44
CA GLU A 1030 -34.20 -8.80 -8.20
C GLU A 1030 -33.35 -7.54 -8.45
N ARG A 1031 -32.59 -7.54 -9.55
CA ARG A 1031 -31.74 -6.40 -9.94
C ARG A 1031 -32.57 -5.18 -10.34
N SER A 1032 -33.64 -5.38 -11.13
CA SER A 1032 -34.54 -4.30 -11.52
C SER A 1032 -35.28 -3.69 -10.33
N GLU A 1033 -35.69 -4.50 -9.33
CA GLU A 1033 -36.29 -4.02 -8.08
C GLU A 1033 -35.32 -3.13 -7.30
N MET A 1034 -34.05 -3.54 -7.21
CA MET A 1034 -33.01 -2.73 -6.57
C MET A 1034 -32.79 -1.40 -7.30
N PHE A 1035 -32.66 -1.40 -8.63
CA PHE A 1035 -32.48 -0.16 -9.39
C PHE A 1035 -33.71 0.76 -9.34
N SER A 1036 -34.93 0.21 -9.38
CA SER A 1036 -36.17 0.99 -9.24
C SER A 1036 -36.20 1.72 -7.91
N LYS A 1037 -35.85 1.04 -6.82
CA LYS A 1037 -35.76 1.66 -5.50
C LYS A 1037 -34.70 2.76 -5.44
N CYS A 1038 -33.53 2.53 -6.03
CA CYS A 1038 -32.49 3.57 -6.12
C CYS A 1038 -32.95 4.78 -6.94
N ILE A 1039 -33.68 4.58 -8.05
CA ILE A 1039 -34.24 5.67 -8.86
C ILE A 1039 -35.26 6.48 -8.05
N GLU A 1040 -36.14 5.81 -7.29
CA GLU A 1040 -37.11 6.45 -6.41
C GLU A 1040 -36.44 7.27 -5.29
N ASP A 1041 -35.44 6.70 -4.61
CA ASP A 1041 -34.68 7.36 -3.53
C ASP A 1041 -33.98 8.64 -4.06
N VAL A 1042 -33.36 8.55 -5.24
CA VAL A 1042 -32.67 9.69 -5.85
C VAL A 1042 -33.65 10.77 -6.32
N SER A 1043 -34.77 10.37 -6.93
CA SER A 1043 -35.81 11.29 -7.43
C SER A 1043 -36.54 12.04 -6.31
N THR A 1044 -36.64 11.45 -5.12
CA THR A 1044 -37.23 12.11 -3.94
C THR A 1044 -36.23 13.06 -3.26
N SER A 1045 -34.95 12.69 -3.21
CA SER A 1045 -33.87 13.52 -2.65
C SER A 1045 -33.55 14.77 -3.49
N SER A 1046 -33.66 14.68 -4.83
CA SER A 1046 -33.49 15.83 -5.74
C SER A 1046 -34.58 16.88 -5.55
N GLY A 1047 -35.81 16.46 -5.20
CA GLY A 1047 -36.91 17.34 -4.79
C GLY A 1047 -36.64 18.10 -3.47
N GLN A 1048 -35.93 17.49 -2.52
CA GLN A 1048 -35.49 18.17 -1.29
C GLN A 1048 -34.27 19.08 -1.53
N SER A 1049 -33.39 18.74 -2.48
CA SER A 1049 -32.28 19.60 -2.93
C SER A 1049 -32.79 20.91 -3.56
N LEU A 1050 -33.88 20.88 -4.33
CA LEU A 1050 -34.51 22.09 -4.87
C LEU A 1050 -35.05 23.00 -3.75
N ALA A 1051 -35.68 22.43 -2.73
CA ALA A 1051 -36.13 23.15 -1.54
C ALA A 1051 -34.95 23.73 -0.72
N LYS A 1052 -33.83 23.01 -0.65
CA LYS A 1052 -32.59 23.44 0.01
C LYS A 1052 -31.85 24.52 -0.78
N ARG A 1053 -31.93 24.51 -2.12
CA ARG A 1053 -31.42 25.58 -3.00
C ARG A 1053 -32.27 26.85 -2.90
N LEU A 1054 -33.60 26.72 -2.77
CA LEU A 1054 -34.50 27.85 -2.53
C LEU A 1054 -34.34 28.47 -1.12
N LEU A 1055 -34.06 27.64 -0.10
CA LEU A 1055 -33.75 28.10 1.27
C LEU A 1055 -32.36 28.72 1.42
N ASN A 1056 -31.43 28.44 0.50
CA ASN A 1056 -30.11 29.08 0.47
C ASN A 1056 -30.06 30.32 -0.46
N SER A 1057 -31.12 30.57 -1.23
CA SER A 1057 -31.30 31.79 -2.03
C SER A 1057 -32.17 32.87 -1.34
N LEU A 1058 -32.69 32.55 -0.15
CA LEU A 1058 -33.24 33.49 0.85
C LEU A 1058 -32.21 33.67 1.97
#